data_AF-A0A941DBL5-F1
#
_entry.id   AF-A0A941DBL5-F1
#
_cell.length_a   1.000
_cell.length_b   1.000
_cell.length_c   1.000
_cell.angle_alpha   90.00
_cell.angle_beta   90.00
_cell.angle_gamma   90.00
#
_symmetry.space_group_name_H-M   'P 1'
#
loop_
_entity.id
_entity.type
_entity.pdbx_description
1 polymer ?
#
loop_
_entity_poly.entity_id
_entity_poly.type
_entity_poly.pdbx_seq_one_letter_code
_entity_poly.pdbx_strand_id
1 'polypeptide(L)'
;MRSLFHSLKLQCARCAAYCSSAGPKHVNYCPQCGLLVGSPPHEAIFKQAYWLPADDEMAVFFAVASIDQLAKTGVQIPARARAFVLQNERCIELPSGSYDAASLRARTSSLQSEQAIELLITRSHPLALNFVFDDLHTAEFLPLTANLLLRVKLDQVARFANQFMLVPGTLNTTQLQALLAPLVRQALLNVIRTKSLRSIQDELDFYPQLDEQLLSNLNASFADYGLALTQVLTQQLQHPSLSKEREELSEQTEQQALQLDKSRAQIQQRKQADEMYREREWQRISKQEEQVRLRYRHEEMRAQFAKDLGWLYLQGDYDKAKKRLSRAKLQQDEAERLQTIRLRELDLYAQIVDARTRQQAIDAGATEMIRALEQSAKEQHETRQNEADQWLHVRTLARIKMRSESELTQLYSKQAALLLQLQSAQQMQKIQLEHEIAQNSLIADQTEQAAQRELQKQKQQHLQQAEQELADERQKHALISISLETELRAREFQRMQAWEQELHKTRIDDLQQEQQRTQQLKQIDAALKLAQVQEQIDTIQQRTEQTRSASQQEKLQRTIELHARFQDQEQQRQEQAALAVYAIEESRMKLQQQHQIAIEEAQIERLQAIANFSETGKIATADVANANALADLMKLQTQASMSAEQILATQAGQSSHAAQAMSAMAQIQHGMSLEQSMKMLQDRLREEREQREADLQRRHQLDLSIVQNLMSLQRQHAPAAGRK
;
A
#
# COMPACT_ATOMS: atom_id res chain seq x y z
N MET A 1 -53.28 -49.51 76.39
CA MET A 1 -53.09 -49.40 74.93
C MET A 1 -52.71 -47.96 74.55
N ARG A 2 -51.46 -47.55 74.79
CA ARG A 2 -50.95 -46.20 74.46
C ARG A 2 -49.48 -46.31 73.99
N SER A 3 -49.13 -45.45 73.02
CA SER A 3 -47.80 -45.13 72.43
C SER A 3 -47.11 -46.18 71.52
N LEU A 4 -47.49 -46.20 70.23
CA LEU A 4 -46.71 -46.77 69.12
C LEU A 4 -46.46 -45.75 67.99
N PHE A 5 -46.29 -44.47 68.33
CA PHE A 5 -45.76 -43.47 67.39
C PHE A 5 -44.44 -42.96 67.96
N HIS A 6 -43.34 -43.58 67.51
CA HIS A 6 -42.00 -43.03 67.68
C HIS A 6 -41.98 -41.70 66.92
N SER A 7 -41.89 -40.59 67.65
CA SER A 7 -41.56 -39.30 67.06
C SER A 7 -40.16 -39.38 66.45
N LEU A 8 -40.05 -39.15 65.15
CA LEU A 8 -38.77 -39.01 64.46
C LEU A 8 -38.02 -37.85 65.11
N LYS A 9 -36.99 -38.17 65.91
CA LYS A 9 -36.13 -37.18 66.55
C LYS A 9 -35.15 -36.65 65.49
N LEU A 10 -35.45 -35.49 64.93
CA LEU A 10 -34.54 -34.78 64.03
C LEU A 10 -33.54 -33.95 64.85
N GLN A 11 -32.25 -34.08 64.55
CA GLN A 11 -31.20 -33.25 65.15
C GLN A 11 -31.18 -31.89 64.46
N CYS A 12 -31.09 -30.82 65.25
CA CYS A 12 -30.93 -29.47 64.72
C CYS A 12 -29.52 -29.25 64.14
N ALA A 13 -29.43 -28.76 62.91
CA ALA A 13 -28.16 -28.48 62.21
C ALA A 13 -27.25 -27.45 62.90
N ARG A 14 -27.81 -26.57 63.75
CA ARG A 14 -27.07 -25.49 64.43
C ARG A 14 -26.64 -25.85 65.86
N CYS A 15 -27.55 -26.35 66.69
CA CYS A 15 -27.27 -26.63 68.12
C CYS A 15 -27.14 -28.12 68.46
N ALA A 16 -27.29 -29.03 67.48
CA ALA A 16 -27.28 -30.49 67.65
C ALA A 16 -28.31 -31.05 68.65
N ALA A 17 -29.24 -30.22 69.14
CA ALA A 17 -30.30 -30.64 70.04
C ALA A 17 -31.36 -31.46 69.28
N TYR A 18 -31.86 -32.52 69.91
CA TYR A 18 -32.96 -33.31 69.38
C TYR A 18 -34.27 -32.54 69.55
N CYS A 19 -34.90 -32.15 68.44
CA CYS A 19 -36.15 -31.40 68.45
C CYS A 19 -37.33 -32.38 68.28
N SER A 20 -38.27 -32.36 69.21
CA SER A 20 -39.54 -33.09 69.08
C SER A 20 -40.56 -32.22 68.37
N SER A 21 -41.16 -32.71 67.28
CA SER A 21 -42.19 -32.02 66.47
C SER A 21 -43.55 -31.81 67.18
N ALA A 22 -43.60 -31.80 68.50
CA ALA A 22 -44.82 -31.76 69.30
C ALA A 22 -44.78 -30.61 70.32
N GLY A 23 -45.17 -29.41 69.89
CA GLY A 23 -45.37 -28.24 70.74
C GLY A 23 -46.19 -27.16 70.02
N PRO A 24 -47.07 -26.40 70.69
CA PRO A 24 -47.96 -25.44 70.03
C PRO A 24 -47.26 -24.09 69.81
N LYS A 25 -47.48 -23.53 68.62
CA LYS A 25 -47.20 -22.15 68.11
C LYS A 25 -46.01 -21.95 67.14
N HIS A 26 -45.01 -22.84 67.09
CA HIS A 26 -44.00 -22.84 66.01
C HIS A 26 -43.65 -24.27 65.62
N VAL A 27 -44.59 -24.95 64.95
CA VAL A 27 -44.61 -26.42 64.76
C VAL A 27 -43.36 -26.96 64.04
N ASN A 28 -42.61 -26.10 63.35
CA ASN A 28 -41.45 -26.50 62.54
C ASN A 28 -40.12 -25.85 62.94
N TYR A 29 -40.01 -25.03 64.00
CA TYR A 29 -38.76 -24.34 64.36
C TYR A 29 -38.12 -24.91 65.65
N CYS A 30 -36.79 -24.93 65.71
CA CYS A 30 -36.05 -25.34 66.89
C CYS A 30 -36.26 -24.36 68.05
N PRO A 31 -36.69 -24.82 69.24
CA PRO A 31 -36.96 -23.93 70.37
C PRO A 31 -35.69 -23.27 70.96
N GLN A 32 -34.51 -23.84 70.71
CA GLN A 32 -33.25 -23.35 71.26
C GLN A 32 -32.55 -22.32 70.35
N CYS A 33 -32.63 -22.48 69.04
CA CYS A 33 -31.90 -21.63 68.09
C CYS A 33 -32.74 -21.02 66.97
N GLY A 34 -34.05 -21.31 66.93
CA GLY A 34 -35.00 -20.71 66.00
C GLY A 34 -34.93 -21.20 64.56
N LEU A 35 -34.04 -22.14 64.22
CA LEU A 35 -33.87 -22.65 62.86
C LEU A 35 -34.98 -23.64 62.50
N LEU A 36 -35.45 -23.61 61.26
CA LEU A 36 -36.42 -24.58 60.75
C LEU A 36 -35.88 -26.02 60.87
N VAL A 37 -36.64 -26.90 61.48
CA VAL A 37 -36.30 -28.33 61.67
C VAL A 37 -36.32 -29.00 60.30
N GLY A 38 -35.18 -29.55 59.89
CA GLY A 38 -34.99 -30.12 58.55
C GLY A 38 -34.08 -29.28 57.63
N SER A 39 -33.55 -28.14 58.08
CA SER A 39 -32.52 -27.42 57.34
C SER A 39 -31.27 -28.28 57.10
N PRO A 40 -30.62 -28.16 55.93
CA PRO A 40 -29.43 -28.95 55.60
C PRO A 40 -28.27 -28.65 56.56
N PRO A 41 -27.44 -29.65 56.92
CA PRO A 41 -26.29 -29.42 57.79
C PRO A 41 -25.17 -28.69 57.01
N HIS A 42 -25.03 -27.38 57.25
CA HIS A 42 -23.93 -26.59 56.67
C HIS A 42 -23.03 -26.01 57.79
N GLU A 43 -21.81 -26.54 57.90
CA GLU A 43 -20.92 -26.24 59.03
C GLU A 43 -20.44 -24.78 59.07
N ALA A 44 -20.04 -24.23 57.92
CA ALA A 44 -19.57 -22.84 57.83
C ALA A 44 -20.67 -21.83 58.21
N ILE A 45 -21.89 -22.02 57.71
CA ILE A 45 -23.03 -21.12 57.91
C ILE A 45 -23.56 -21.21 59.34
N PHE A 46 -23.76 -22.42 59.87
CA PHE A 46 -24.47 -22.60 61.15
C PHE A 46 -23.54 -22.66 62.38
N LYS A 47 -22.33 -23.23 62.27
CA LYS A 47 -21.39 -23.33 63.41
C LYS A 47 -20.37 -22.20 63.45
N GLN A 48 -19.84 -21.81 62.30
CA GLN A 48 -18.79 -20.78 62.20
C GLN A 48 -19.36 -19.38 61.92
N ALA A 49 -20.68 -19.27 61.72
CA ALA A 49 -21.39 -18.04 61.36
C ALA A 49 -20.78 -17.30 60.15
N TYR A 50 -20.18 -18.07 59.24
CA TYR A 50 -19.55 -17.62 58.02
C TYR A 50 -20.45 -17.98 56.84
N TRP A 51 -21.11 -16.97 56.29
CA TRP A 51 -22.17 -17.13 55.28
C TRP A 51 -21.57 -17.28 53.89
N LEU A 52 -20.94 -18.43 53.64
CA LEU A 52 -20.38 -18.81 52.36
C LEU A 52 -20.99 -20.16 51.93
N PRO A 53 -21.65 -20.23 50.75
CA PRO A 53 -22.06 -21.52 50.18
C PRO A 53 -20.84 -22.35 49.75
N ALA A 54 -20.98 -23.67 49.67
CA ALA A 54 -19.91 -24.54 49.18
C ALA A 54 -19.59 -24.29 47.69
N ASP A 55 -18.45 -24.79 47.22
CA ASP A 55 -17.99 -24.54 45.85
C ASP A 55 -18.89 -25.15 44.76
N ASP A 56 -19.70 -26.16 45.09
CA ASP A 56 -20.67 -26.78 44.19
C ASP A 56 -22.11 -26.29 44.43
N GLU A 57 -22.31 -25.30 45.31
CA GLU A 57 -23.62 -24.77 45.68
C GLU A 57 -23.83 -23.38 45.08
N MET A 58 -24.99 -23.15 44.48
CA MET A 58 -25.37 -21.82 43.99
C MET A 58 -25.96 -20.95 45.11
N ALA A 59 -26.85 -21.58 45.88
CA ALA A 59 -27.59 -20.91 46.92
C ALA A 59 -27.95 -21.87 48.06
N VAL A 60 -27.90 -21.36 49.28
CA VAL A 60 -28.34 -22.02 50.50
C VAL A 60 -29.50 -21.24 51.06
N PHE A 61 -30.59 -21.93 51.40
CA PHE A 61 -31.78 -21.27 51.90
C PHE A 61 -32.37 -21.97 53.12
N PHE A 62 -32.72 -21.17 54.12
CA PHE A 62 -33.28 -21.65 55.38
C PHE A 62 -34.15 -20.58 56.02
N ALA A 63 -35.13 -21.00 56.81
CA ALA A 63 -36.01 -20.10 57.54
C ALA A 63 -35.66 -20.08 59.03
N VAL A 64 -35.82 -18.92 59.67
CA VAL A 64 -35.61 -18.72 61.10
C VAL A 64 -36.81 -18.00 61.71
N ALA A 65 -37.17 -18.38 62.94
CA ALA A 65 -38.28 -17.81 63.68
C ALA A 65 -38.12 -16.32 63.99
N SER A 66 -36.89 -15.85 64.28
CA SER A 66 -36.56 -14.42 64.39
C SER A 66 -35.06 -14.14 64.14
N ILE A 67 -34.75 -12.99 63.55
CA ILE A 67 -33.37 -12.62 63.17
C ILE A 67 -32.44 -12.46 64.38
N ASP A 68 -33.02 -12.11 65.52
CA ASP A 68 -32.32 -11.89 66.80
C ASP A 68 -31.65 -13.15 67.33
N GLN A 69 -32.19 -14.32 67.01
CA GLN A 69 -31.63 -15.60 67.45
C GLN A 69 -30.42 -16.02 66.61
N LEU A 70 -30.27 -15.50 65.39
CA LEU A 70 -29.06 -15.69 64.58
C LEU A 70 -27.94 -14.76 65.01
N ALA A 71 -28.25 -13.52 65.34
CA ALA A 71 -27.26 -12.48 65.53
C ALA A 71 -26.44 -12.56 66.84
N LYS A 72 -26.75 -13.49 67.75
CA LYS A 72 -26.03 -13.69 69.02
C LYS A 72 -24.55 -14.07 68.85
N THR A 73 -24.18 -14.66 67.72
CA THR A 73 -22.81 -15.16 67.45
C THR A 73 -21.98 -14.25 66.56
N GLY A 74 -22.51 -13.10 66.12
CA GLY A 74 -21.95 -12.31 65.03
C GLY A 74 -22.06 -13.05 63.69
N VAL A 75 -22.19 -12.33 62.58
CA VAL A 75 -22.30 -12.91 61.24
C VAL A 75 -21.25 -12.30 60.32
N GLN A 76 -20.45 -13.13 59.65
CA GLN A 76 -19.53 -12.68 58.60
C GLN A 76 -20.04 -13.09 57.22
N ILE A 77 -20.23 -12.10 56.35
CA ILE A 77 -20.53 -12.29 54.94
C ILE A 77 -19.27 -11.92 54.14
N PRO A 78 -18.56 -12.89 53.54
CA PRO A 78 -17.39 -12.60 52.72
C PRO A 78 -17.75 -11.96 51.38
N ALA A 79 -16.80 -11.28 50.74
CA ALA A 79 -17.00 -10.63 49.43
C ALA A 79 -17.44 -11.59 48.30
N ARG A 80 -17.25 -12.91 48.49
CA ARG A 80 -17.66 -13.95 47.52
C ARG A 80 -19.12 -14.40 47.68
N ALA A 81 -19.82 -13.92 48.70
CA ALA A 81 -21.21 -14.26 48.98
C ALA A 81 -22.08 -13.00 49.10
N ARG A 82 -23.38 -13.17 48.83
CA ARG A 82 -24.43 -12.19 49.06
C ARG A 82 -25.51 -12.86 49.89
N ALA A 83 -26.09 -12.14 50.84
CA ALA A 83 -27.19 -12.68 51.63
C ALA A 83 -28.43 -11.80 51.47
N PHE A 84 -29.58 -12.44 51.32
CA PHE A 84 -30.86 -11.80 51.16
C PHE A 84 -31.79 -12.24 52.27
N VAL A 85 -32.52 -11.28 52.82
CA VAL A 85 -33.52 -11.47 53.85
C VAL A 85 -34.89 -11.25 53.21
N LEU A 86 -35.73 -12.28 53.25
CA LEU A 86 -37.02 -12.33 52.58
C LEU A 86 -38.15 -12.42 53.61
N GLN A 87 -39.14 -11.53 53.50
CA GLN A 87 -40.35 -11.53 54.32
C GLN A 87 -41.52 -10.86 53.58
N ASN A 88 -42.64 -11.57 53.39
CA ASN A 88 -43.87 -11.05 52.76
C ASN A 88 -43.58 -10.25 51.47
N GLU A 89 -42.91 -10.89 50.51
CA GLU A 89 -42.49 -10.33 49.20
C GLU A 89 -41.44 -9.20 49.24
N ARG A 90 -40.99 -8.77 50.44
CA ARG A 90 -39.90 -7.81 50.58
C ARG A 90 -38.56 -8.53 50.64
N CYS A 91 -37.61 -8.07 49.83
CA CYS A 91 -36.23 -8.58 49.77
C CYS A 91 -35.25 -7.48 50.19
N ILE A 92 -34.46 -7.74 51.22
CA ILE A 92 -33.38 -6.84 51.68
C ILE A 92 -32.04 -7.52 51.46
N GLU A 93 -31.14 -6.85 50.75
CA GLU A 93 -29.76 -7.31 50.56
C GLU A 93 -28.86 -6.90 51.72
N LEU A 94 -28.09 -7.87 52.21
CA LEU A 94 -27.00 -7.68 53.15
C LEU A 94 -25.66 -7.73 52.38
N PRO A 95 -24.94 -6.60 52.25
CA PRO A 95 -23.64 -6.59 51.56
C PRO A 95 -22.58 -7.35 52.35
N SER A 96 -21.42 -7.61 51.73
CA SER A 96 -20.29 -8.25 52.41
C SER A 96 -19.79 -7.40 53.58
N GLY A 97 -19.55 -8.03 54.74
CA GLY A 97 -19.13 -7.37 55.96
C GLY A 97 -19.30 -8.24 57.20
N SER A 98 -18.79 -7.76 58.32
CA SER A 98 -19.06 -8.33 59.64
C SER A 98 -20.24 -7.60 60.27
N TYR A 99 -21.22 -8.33 60.74
CA TYR A 99 -22.42 -7.78 61.34
C TYR A 99 -22.62 -8.28 62.77
N ASP A 100 -22.87 -7.34 63.67
CA ASP A 100 -23.31 -7.58 65.03
C ASP A 100 -24.85 -7.52 65.09
N ALA A 101 -25.43 -7.97 66.19
CA ALA A 101 -26.89 -7.96 66.37
C ALA A 101 -27.53 -6.57 66.19
N ALA A 102 -26.85 -5.50 66.62
CA ALA A 102 -27.34 -4.14 66.44
C ALA A 102 -27.30 -3.69 64.97
N SER A 103 -26.25 -4.06 64.22
CA SER A 103 -26.09 -3.63 62.82
C SER A 103 -26.95 -4.43 61.84
N LEU A 104 -27.21 -5.72 62.11
CA LEU A 104 -28.22 -6.50 61.38
C LEU A 104 -29.61 -5.90 61.57
N ARG A 105 -30.03 -5.63 62.82
CA ARG A 105 -31.35 -5.03 63.11
C ARG A 105 -31.55 -3.67 62.46
N ALA A 106 -30.52 -2.82 62.48
CA ALA A 106 -30.58 -1.50 61.86
C ALA A 106 -30.89 -1.61 60.35
N ARG A 107 -30.27 -2.58 59.66
CA ARG A 107 -30.49 -2.84 58.23
C ARG A 107 -31.80 -3.55 57.92
N THR A 108 -32.29 -4.38 58.83
CA THR A 108 -33.59 -5.08 58.69
C THR A 108 -34.73 -4.38 59.43
N SER A 109 -34.61 -3.08 59.72
CA SER A 109 -35.60 -2.33 60.49
C SER A 109 -36.97 -2.21 59.81
N SER A 110 -37.04 -2.43 58.49
CA SER A 110 -38.28 -2.47 57.71
C SER A 110 -39.01 -3.82 57.75
N LEU A 111 -38.45 -4.82 58.46
CA LEU A 111 -38.98 -6.16 58.65
C LEU A 111 -39.67 -6.31 60.01
N GLN A 112 -40.70 -7.16 60.09
CA GLN A 112 -41.40 -7.39 61.36
C GLN A 112 -40.67 -8.47 62.16
N SER A 113 -40.14 -8.12 63.33
CA SER A 113 -39.28 -8.99 64.16
C SER A 113 -39.93 -10.26 64.69
N GLU A 114 -41.27 -10.34 64.72
CA GLU A 114 -42.02 -11.47 65.30
C GLU A 114 -42.46 -12.52 64.28
N GLN A 115 -42.21 -12.30 62.99
CA GLN A 115 -42.55 -13.27 61.95
C GLN A 115 -41.31 -14.03 61.50
N ALA A 116 -41.56 -15.23 60.96
CA ALA A 116 -40.50 -16.02 60.36
C ALA A 116 -39.88 -15.29 59.17
N ILE A 117 -38.56 -15.40 59.10
CA ILE A 117 -37.75 -14.77 58.07
C ILE A 117 -37.06 -15.86 57.28
N GLU A 118 -37.10 -15.75 55.97
CA GLU A 118 -36.38 -16.61 55.05
C GLU A 118 -35.05 -15.96 54.69
N LEU A 119 -33.97 -16.73 54.79
CA LEU A 119 -32.64 -16.29 54.43
C LEU A 119 -32.18 -17.06 53.21
N LEU A 120 -31.67 -16.31 52.23
CA LEU A 120 -31.09 -16.83 51.02
C LEU A 120 -29.65 -16.34 50.92
N ILE A 121 -28.70 -17.26 50.96
CA ILE A 121 -27.28 -16.97 50.79
C ILE A 121 -26.88 -17.45 49.41
N THR A 122 -26.29 -16.58 48.60
CA THR A 122 -25.92 -16.85 47.21
C THR A 122 -24.48 -16.44 46.94
N ARG A 123 -23.94 -16.88 45.81
CA ARG A 123 -22.60 -16.45 45.35
C ARG A 123 -22.68 -15.10 44.65
N SER A 124 -21.64 -14.28 44.83
CA SER A 124 -21.50 -13.03 44.07
C SER A 124 -20.96 -13.28 42.65
N HIS A 125 -20.26 -14.39 42.43
CA HIS A 125 -19.66 -14.76 41.14
C HIS A 125 -20.56 -15.75 40.40
N PRO A 126 -20.59 -15.71 39.06
CA PRO A 126 -21.37 -16.65 38.27
C PRO A 126 -20.83 -18.08 38.43
N LEU A 127 -21.75 -19.03 38.56
CA LEU A 127 -21.48 -20.46 38.68
C LEU A 127 -21.36 -21.08 37.28
N ALA A 128 -20.29 -21.86 37.05
CA ALA A 128 -20.10 -22.58 35.80
C ALA A 128 -20.83 -23.93 35.84
N LEU A 129 -21.66 -24.18 34.82
CA LEU A 129 -22.39 -25.42 34.63
C LEU A 129 -21.95 -26.06 33.33
N ASN A 130 -21.60 -27.33 33.39
CA ASN A 130 -21.18 -28.08 32.20
C ASN A 130 -22.32 -28.98 31.73
N PHE A 131 -22.62 -28.94 30.43
CA PHE A 131 -23.66 -29.75 29.82
C PHE A 131 -23.08 -30.57 28.66
N VAL A 132 -23.29 -31.87 28.70
CA VAL A 132 -22.88 -32.81 27.65
C VAL A 132 -24.13 -33.42 27.04
N PHE A 133 -24.23 -33.35 25.72
CA PHE A 133 -25.35 -33.91 24.95
C PHE A 133 -24.83 -34.74 23.78
N ASP A 134 -25.18 -36.01 23.73
CA ASP A 134 -24.70 -36.94 22.69
C ASP A 134 -25.70 -37.16 21.53
N ASP A 135 -26.93 -36.67 21.70
CA ASP A 135 -28.09 -36.94 20.84
C ASP A 135 -28.65 -35.65 20.24
N LEU A 136 -27.78 -34.90 19.56
CA LEU A 136 -28.12 -33.72 18.77
C LEU A 136 -28.02 -34.06 17.29
N HIS A 137 -28.92 -33.50 16.48
CA HIS A 137 -28.99 -33.81 15.06
C HIS A 137 -28.95 -32.53 14.22
N THR A 138 -28.13 -32.52 13.18
CA THR A 138 -28.07 -31.45 12.17
C THR A 138 -29.31 -31.45 11.26
N ALA A 139 -29.39 -30.48 10.34
CA ALA A 139 -30.41 -30.47 9.28
C ALA A 139 -30.43 -31.76 8.43
N GLU A 140 -29.28 -32.45 8.34
CA GLU A 140 -29.10 -33.70 7.59
C GLU A 140 -29.32 -34.95 8.46
N PHE A 141 -29.81 -34.79 9.70
CA PHE A 141 -29.99 -35.85 10.68
C PHE A 141 -28.68 -36.58 11.06
N LEU A 142 -27.53 -35.90 10.99
CA LEU A 142 -26.25 -36.45 11.44
C LEU A 142 -26.08 -36.23 12.95
N PRO A 143 -25.65 -37.25 13.72
CA PRO A 143 -25.51 -37.17 15.17
C PRO A 143 -24.29 -36.33 15.57
N LEU A 144 -24.47 -35.43 16.52
CA LEU A 144 -23.45 -34.56 17.08
C LEU A 144 -23.40 -34.69 18.60
N THR A 145 -22.18 -34.69 19.12
CA THR A 145 -21.90 -34.53 20.55
C THR A 145 -21.55 -33.06 20.82
N ALA A 146 -22.24 -32.43 21.76
CA ALA A 146 -21.95 -31.07 22.19
C ALA A 146 -21.57 -31.00 23.67
N ASN A 147 -20.55 -30.22 23.98
CA ASN A 147 -20.15 -29.86 25.33
C ASN A 147 -20.22 -28.34 25.50
N LEU A 148 -21.07 -27.88 26.43
CA LEU A 148 -21.35 -26.48 26.70
C LEU A 148 -20.99 -26.11 28.13
N LEU A 149 -20.36 -24.96 28.29
CA LEU A 149 -20.17 -24.32 29.59
C LEU A 149 -21.04 -23.07 29.69
N LEU A 150 -22.00 -23.09 30.62
CA LEU A 150 -22.89 -21.97 30.92
C LEU A 150 -22.47 -21.31 32.24
N ARG A 151 -22.28 -19.99 32.23
CA ARG A 151 -22.01 -19.21 33.45
C ARG A 151 -23.29 -18.52 33.91
N VAL A 152 -23.82 -18.94 35.05
CA VAL A 152 -25.11 -18.51 35.56
C VAL A 152 -24.93 -17.69 36.83
N LYS A 153 -25.54 -16.51 36.88
CA LYS A 153 -25.66 -15.69 38.08
C LYS A 153 -27.12 -15.59 38.49
N LEU A 154 -27.35 -15.28 39.76
CA LEU A 154 -28.67 -14.91 40.25
C LEU A 154 -28.88 -13.41 40.05
N ASP A 155 -29.98 -13.03 39.39
CA ASP A 155 -30.28 -11.64 39.06
C ASP A 155 -31.56 -11.18 39.78
N GLN A 156 -32.67 -11.92 39.61
CA GLN A 156 -33.95 -11.59 40.23
C GLN A 156 -34.25 -12.52 41.41
N VAL A 157 -33.84 -12.08 42.60
CA VAL A 157 -33.97 -12.83 43.87
C VAL A 157 -35.41 -13.22 44.18
N ALA A 158 -36.37 -12.32 43.98
CA ALA A 158 -37.78 -12.59 44.30
C ALA A 158 -38.38 -13.71 43.45
N ARG A 159 -38.05 -13.75 42.15
CA ARG A 159 -38.53 -14.82 41.24
C ARG A 159 -37.86 -16.15 41.57
N PHE A 160 -36.56 -16.11 41.84
CA PHE A 160 -35.81 -17.29 42.27
C PHE A 160 -36.38 -17.87 43.58
N ALA A 161 -36.69 -17.01 44.55
CA ALA A 161 -37.27 -17.42 45.82
C ALA A 161 -38.62 -18.12 45.64
N ASN A 162 -39.54 -17.54 44.85
CA ASN A 162 -40.87 -18.11 44.63
C ASN A 162 -40.83 -19.51 43.99
N GLN A 163 -39.83 -19.78 43.14
CA GLN A 163 -39.74 -21.04 42.41
C GLN A 163 -38.95 -22.12 43.17
N PHE A 164 -37.90 -21.74 43.89
CA PHE A 164 -36.97 -22.69 44.52
C PHE A 164 -37.09 -22.78 46.05
N MET A 165 -37.65 -21.78 46.73
CA MET A 165 -37.68 -21.71 48.21
C MET A 165 -38.95 -22.32 48.85
N LEU A 166 -39.55 -23.34 48.23
CA LEU A 166 -40.72 -24.02 48.82
C LEU A 166 -40.38 -24.90 50.05
N VAL A 167 -39.16 -25.43 50.16
CA VAL A 167 -38.68 -26.29 51.27
C VAL A 167 -37.21 -26.03 51.55
N PRO A 168 -36.75 -25.70 52.78
CA PRO A 168 -35.36 -25.33 53.08
C PRO A 168 -34.34 -26.34 52.51
N GLY A 169 -33.28 -25.85 51.88
CA GLY A 169 -32.35 -26.71 51.16
C GLY A 169 -31.11 -26.00 50.64
N THR A 170 -30.32 -26.74 49.87
CA THR A 170 -29.21 -26.21 49.06
C THR A 170 -29.48 -26.52 47.61
N LEU A 171 -29.16 -25.58 46.72
CA LEU A 171 -29.25 -25.78 45.27
C LEU A 171 -27.86 -26.09 44.72
N ASN A 172 -27.62 -27.36 44.44
CA ASN A 172 -26.34 -27.85 43.93
C ASN A 172 -26.22 -27.67 42.41
N THR A 173 -24.99 -27.62 41.90
CA THR A 173 -24.66 -27.62 40.46
C THR A 173 -25.37 -28.73 39.70
N THR A 174 -25.40 -29.96 40.23
CA THR A 174 -25.99 -31.14 39.59
C THR A 174 -27.51 -31.06 39.47
N GLN A 175 -28.20 -30.58 40.52
CA GLN A 175 -29.64 -30.39 40.51
C GLN A 175 -30.05 -29.30 39.52
N LEU A 176 -29.31 -28.20 39.53
CA LEU A 176 -29.53 -27.09 38.62
C LEU A 176 -29.25 -27.48 37.16
N GLN A 177 -28.19 -28.27 36.91
CA GLN A 177 -27.93 -28.88 35.59
C GLN A 177 -29.10 -29.76 35.15
N ALA A 178 -29.61 -30.65 36.02
CA ALA A 178 -30.71 -31.54 35.65
C ALA A 178 -32.00 -30.78 35.28
N LEU A 179 -32.30 -29.68 35.99
CA LEU A 179 -33.48 -28.85 35.72
C LEU A 179 -33.36 -28.05 34.41
N LEU A 180 -32.17 -27.54 34.11
CA LEU A 180 -31.94 -26.67 32.95
C LEU A 180 -31.55 -27.43 31.69
N ALA A 181 -31.09 -28.68 31.81
CA ALA A 181 -30.73 -29.54 30.69
C ALA A 181 -31.78 -29.60 29.56
N PRO A 182 -33.10 -29.78 29.80
CA PRO A 182 -34.08 -29.84 28.72
C PRO A 182 -34.22 -28.51 27.96
N LEU A 183 -34.15 -27.37 28.67
CA LEU A 183 -34.23 -26.04 28.05
C LEU A 183 -32.99 -25.76 27.19
N VAL A 184 -31.80 -26.05 27.73
CA VAL A 184 -30.53 -25.90 27.01
C VAL A 184 -30.49 -26.80 25.78
N ARG A 185 -30.93 -28.05 25.92
CA ARG A 185 -31.03 -29.01 24.81
C ARG A 185 -31.98 -28.50 23.72
N GLN A 186 -33.14 -27.98 24.08
CA GLN A 186 -34.11 -27.47 23.12
C GLN A 186 -33.59 -26.24 22.37
N ALA A 187 -32.96 -25.29 23.07
CA ALA A 187 -32.35 -24.12 22.45
C ALA A 187 -31.24 -24.51 21.47
N LEU A 188 -30.36 -25.43 21.87
CA LEU A 188 -29.33 -26.01 21.01
C LEU A 188 -29.92 -26.68 19.77
N LEU A 189 -30.92 -27.55 19.94
CA LEU A 189 -31.54 -28.27 18.84
C LEU A 189 -32.17 -27.32 17.82
N ASN A 190 -32.80 -26.23 18.26
CA ASN A 190 -33.39 -25.25 17.37
C ASN A 190 -32.35 -24.60 16.45
N VAL A 191 -31.17 -24.29 16.98
CA VAL A 191 -30.08 -23.70 16.19
C VAL A 191 -29.42 -24.75 15.29
N ILE A 192 -29.03 -25.89 15.85
CA ILE A 192 -28.29 -26.94 15.13
C ILE A 192 -29.12 -27.59 14.01
N ARG A 193 -30.44 -27.76 14.19
CA ARG A 193 -31.33 -28.32 13.16
C ARG A 193 -31.44 -27.46 11.90
N THR A 194 -31.12 -26.17 11.97
CA THR A 194 -31.17 -25.27 10.81
C THR A 194 -29.87 -25.29 9.99
N LYS A 195 -28.83 -25.96 10.49
CA LYS A 195 -27.47 -25.92 9.94
C LYS A 195 -27.03 -27.29 9.45
N SER A 196 -26.30 -27.31 8.33
CA SER A 196 -25.65 -28.52 7.81
C SER A 196 -24.31 -28.75 8.48
N LEU A 197 -23.80 -29.99 8.45
CA LEU A 197 -22.50 -30.33 9.05
C LEU A 197 -21.36 -29.52 8.40
N ARG A 198 -21.44 -29.28 7.08
CA ARG A 198 -20.45 -28.48 6.35
C ARG A 198 -20.47 -27.01 6.78
N SER A 199 -21.65 -26.42 6.94
CA SER A 199 -21.75 -25.02 7.41
C SER A 199 -21.12 -24.83 8.78
N ILE A 200 -21.25 -25.82 9.67
CA ILE A 200 -20.63 -25.82 11.00
C ILE A 200 -19.10 -25.90 10.93
N GLN A 201 -18.52 -26.50 9.88
CA GLN A 201 -17.07 -26.66 9.72
C GLN A 201 -16.43 -25.50 8.94
N ASP A 202 -17.10 -25.00 7.91
CA ASP A 202 -16.55 -24.01 6.99
C ASP A 202 -16.68 -22.58 7.54
N GLU A 203 -17.70 -22.31 8.36
CA GLU A 203 -17.92 -21.00 8.99
C GLU A 203 -17.05 -20.83 10.25
N LEU A 204 -15.93 -20.11 10.13
CA LEU A 204 -15.03 -19.78 11.26
C LEU A 204 -15.75 -19.02 12.39
N ASP A 205 -16.77 -18.23 12.04
CA ASP A 205 -17.54 -17.42 12.99
C ASP A 205 -18.77 -18.15 13.56
N PHE A 206 -18.93 -19.45 13.27
CA PHE A 206 -20.11 -20.20 13.70
C PHE A 206 -20.21 -20.32 15.23
N TYR A 207 -19.12 -20.66 15.90
CA TYR A 207 -19.09 -20.80 17.36
C TYR A 207 -19.47 -19.52 18.12
N PRO A 208 -18.88 -18.34 17.84
CA PRO A 208 -19.29 -17.11 18.53
C PRO A 208 -20.73 -16.70 18.22
N GLN A 209 -21.20 -16.91 16.98
CA GLN A 209 -22.61 -16.64 16.62
C GLN A 209 -23.57 -17.58 17.35
N LEU A 210 -23.22 -18.86 17.47
CA LEU A 210 -24.00 -19.85 18.22
C LEU A 210 -24.04 -19.47 19.70
N ASP A 211 -22.90 -19.11 20.31
CA ASP A 211 -22.84 -18.70 21.71
C ASP A 211 -23.71 -17.46 21.98
N GLU A 212 -23.72 -16.47 21.08
CA GLU A 212 -24.56 -15.27 21.19
C GLU A 212 -26.07 -15.59 21.03
N GLN A 213 -26.42 -16.46 20.07
CA GLN A 213 -27.80 -16.90 19.86
C GLN A 213 -28.30 -17.75 21.03
N LEU A 214 -27.47 -18.63 21.59
CA LEU A 214 -27.81 -19.37 22.80
C LEU A 214 -27.93 -18.45 24.01
N LEU A 215 -27.02 -17.49 24.17
CA LEU A 215 -27.06 -16.54 25.28
C LEU A 215 -28.36 -15.74 25.27
N SER A 216 -28.79 -15.22 24.11
CA SER A 216 -30.02 -14.44 23.98
C SER A 216 -31.28 -15.29 24.21
N ASN A 217 -31.38 -16.46 23.57
CA ASN A 217 -32.53 -17.35 23.71
C ASN A 217 -32.67 -17.93 25.12
N LEU A 218 -31.55 -18.33 25.73
CA LEU A 218 -31.57 -18.89 27.07
C LEU A 218 -31.78 -17.81 28.14
N ASN A 219 -31.26 -16.59 27.97
CA ASN A 219 -31.51 -15.51 28.92
C ASN A 219 -32.99 -15.17 29.07
N ALA A 220 -33.76 -15.19 27.97
CA ALA A 220 -35.20 -14.99 28.02
C ALA A 220 -35.89 -16.08 28.86
N SER A 221 -35.48 -17.34 28.69
CA SER A 221 -36.05 -18.49 29.40
C SER A 221 -35.59 -18.57 30.87
N PHE A 222 -34.37 -18.12 31.18
CA PHE A 222 -33.78 -18.17 32.52
C PHE A 222 -34.30 -17.04 33.41
N ALA A 223 -34.73 -15.93 32.83
CA ALA A 223 -35.34 -14.80 33.55
C ALA A 223 -36.64 -15.18 34.28
N ASP A 224 -37.36 -16.21 33.81
CA ASP A 224 -38.54 -16.76 34.49
C ASP A 224 -38.16 -17.47 35.80
N TYR A 225 -36.97 -18.08 35.86
CA TYR A 225 -36.42 -18.71 37.05
C TYR A 225 -35.63 -17.74 37.96
N GLY A 226 -35.55 -16.45 37.58
CA GLY A 226 -34.75 -15.44 38.27
C GLY A 226 -33.24 -15.57 38.07
N LEU A 227 -32.82 -16.37 37.09
CA LEU A 227 -31.42 -16.61 36.73
C LEU A 227 -31.03 -15.75 35.52
N ALA A 228 -29.78 -15.35 35.43
CA ALA A 228 -29.21 -14.69 34.26
C ALA A 228 -27.92 -15.37 33.83
N LEU A 229 -27.77 -15.58 32.53
CA LEU A 229 -26.55 -16.09 31.92
C LEU A 229 -25.61 -14.93 31.62
N THR A 230 -24.41 -15.00 32.17
CA THR A 230 -23.33 -14.04 31.86
C THR A 230 -22.56 -14.45 30.62
N GLN A 231 -22.45 -15.76 30.36
CA GLN A 231 -21.64 -16.28 29.27
C GLN A 231 -22.10 -17.69 28.89
N VAL A 232 -22.09 -17.97 27.60
CA VAL A 232 -22.21 -19.31 27.01
C VAL A 232 -20.90 -19.59 26.27
N LEU A 233 -20.34 -20.77 26.44
CA LEU A 233 -19.15 -21.22 25.72
C LEU A 233 -19.38 -22.63 25.16
N THR A 234 -19.38 -22.74 23.85
CA THR A 234 -19.29 -24.03 23.15
C THR A 234 -17.85 -24.54 23.20
N GLN A 235 -17.59 -25.53 24.06
CA GLN A 235 -16.25 -26.10 24.17
C GLN A 235 -15.97 -27.07 23.02
N GLN A 236 -16.95 -27.92 22.71
CA GLN A 236 -16.81 -28.93 21.66
C GLN A 236 -18.17 -29.13 20.99
N LEU A 237 -18.19 -29.13 19.66
CA LEU A 237 -19.30 -29.57 18.83
C LEU A 237 -18.72 -30.49 17.76
N GLN A 238 -18.91 -31.81 17.91
CA GLN A 238 -18.16 -32.78 17.13
C GLN A 238 -19.05 -33.91 16.61
N HIS A 239 -18.69 -34.42 15.44
CA HIS A 239 -19.24 -35.64 14.88
C HIS A 239 -18.29 -36.81 15.21
N PRO A 240 -18.80 -37.96 15.67
CA PRO A 240 -17.97 -39.06 16.18
C PRO A 240 -17.10 -39.76 15.13
N SER A 241 -17.40 -39.62 13.83
CA SER A 241 -16.52 -40.15 12.76
C SER A 241 -15.34 -39.25 12.46
N LEU A 242 -15.54 -37.92 12.55
CA LEU A 242 -14.52 -36.92 12.24
C LEU A 242 -13.52 -36.74 13.38
N SER A 243 -13.89 -37.10 14.62
CA SER A 243 -12.97 -37.12 15.75
C SER A 243 -11.86 -38.14 15.55
N LYS A 244 -12.17 -39.35 15.06
CA LYS A 244 -11.18 -40.41 14.77
C LYS A 244 -10.18 -39.98 13.70
N GLU A 245 -10.66 -39.42 12.59
CA GLU A 245 -9.79 -38.94 11.51
C GLU A 245 -8.92 -37.75 11.95
N ARG A 246 -9.43 -36.88 12.83
CA ARG A 246 -8.65 -35.78 13.42
C ARG A 246 -7.58 -36.27 14.39
N GLU A 247 -7.88 -37.28 15.22
CA GLU A 247 -6.90 -37.90 16.11
C GLU A 247 -5.76 -38.51 15.28
N GLU A 248 -6.06 -39.27 14.23
CA GLU A 248 -5.05 -39.83 13.31
C GLU A 248 -4.23 -38.74 12.60
N LEU A 249 -4.86 -37.66 12.13
CA LEU A 249 -4.15 -36.52 11.53
C LEU A 249 -3.29 -35.77 12.54
N SER A 250 -3.74 -35.65 13.79
CA SER A 250 -2.98 -35.02 14.86
C SER A 250 -1.73 -35.84 15.21
N GLU A 251 -1.86 -37.17 15.33
CA GLU A 251 -0.74 -38.07 15.55
C GLU A 251 0.26 -38.01 14.39
N GLN A 252 -0.21 -37.97 13.14
CA GLN A 252 0.66 -37.80 11.96
C GLN A 252 1.39 -36.44 11.97
N THR A 253 0.69 -35.37 12.36
CA THR A 253 1.27 -34.03 12.42
C THR A 253 2.31 -33.94 13.55
N GLU A 254 2.04 -34.52 14.72
CA GLU A 254 2.99 -34.62 15.82
C GLU A 254 4.22 -35.45 15.44
N GLN A 255 4.04 -36.58 14.74
CA GLN A 255 5.14 -37.38 14.22
C GLN A 255 6.00 -36.60 13.22
N GLN A 256 5.39 -35.82 12.32
CA GLN A 256 6.12 -34.97 11.38
C GLN A 256 6.87 -33.84 12.11
N ALA A 257 6.26 -33.21 13.11
CA ALA A 257 6.90 -32.19 13.94
C ALA A 257 8.13 -32.75 14.67
N LEU A 258 8.01 -33.95 15.26
CA LEU A 258 9.13 -34.65 15.90
C LEU A 258 10.25 -34.99 14.90
N GLN A 259 9.93 -35.35 13.65
CA GLN A 259 10.94 -35.57 12.60
C GLN A 259 11.64 -34.27 12.19
N LEU A 260 10.91 -33.16 12.09
CA LEU A 260 11.47 -31.85 11.81
C LEU A 260 12.39 -31.38 12.94
N ASP A 261 12.01 -31.59 14.20
CA ASP A 261 12.85 -31.23 15.34
C ASP A 261 14.11 -32.11 15.44
N LYS A 262 14.01 -33.41 15.12
CA LYS A 262 15.20 -34.27 14.97
C LYS A 262 16.15 -33.77 13.89
N SER A 263 15.64 -33.36 12.72
CA SER A 263 16.49 -32.85 11.64
C SER A 263 17.11 -31.49 12.01
N ARG A 264 16.38 -30.61 12.69
CA ARG A 264 16.92 -29.35 13.24
C ARG A 264 18.01 -29.58 14.28
N ALA A 265 17.81 -30.52 15.20
CA ALA A 265 18.83 -30.89 16.19
C ALA A 265 20.09 -31.45 15.51
N GLN A 266 19.96 -32.27 14.46
CA GLN A 266 21.10 -32.76 13.67
C GLN A 266 21.83 -31.63 12.94
N ILE A 267 21.11 -30.67 12.36
CA ILE A 267 21.71 -29.49 11.73
C ILE A 267 22.44 -28.63 12.76
N GLN A 268 21.86 -28.43 13.94
CA GLN A 268 22.51 -27.72 15.04
C GLN A 268 23.77 -28.44 15.54
N GLN A 269 23.73 -29.76 15.68
CA GLN A 269 24.91 -30.58 16.02
C GLN A 269 26.00 -30.48 14.95
N ARG A 270 25.63 -30.46 13.66
CA ARG A 270 26.58 -30.22 12.57
C ARG A 270 27.18 -28.82 12.63
N LYS A 271 26.35 -27.79 12.84
CA LYS A 271 26.83 -26.41 13.02
C LYS A 271 27.78 -26.28 14.20
N GLN A 272 27.45 -26.90 15.33
CA GLN A 272 28.34 -26.95 16.50
C GLN A 272 29.64 -27.69 16.17
N ALA A 273 29.59 -28.79 15.42
CA ALA A 273 30.81 -29.47 14.95
C ALA A 273 31.62 -28.59 14.00
N ASP A 274 30.96 -27.81 13.14
CA ASP A 274 31.61 -26.87 12.21
C ASP A 274 32.25 -25.68 12.95
N GLU A 275 31.60 -25.18 14.01
CA GLU A 275 32.11 -24.14 14.92
C GLU A 275 33.33 -24.61 15.73
N MET A 276 33.47 -25.92 15.95
CA MET A 276 34.64 -26.49 16.62
C MET A 276 35.89 -26.48 15.74
N TYR A 277 35.76 -26.32 14.41
CA TYR A 277 36.92 -26.11 13.55
C TYR A 277 37.50 -24.72 13.81
N ARG A 278 38.67 -24.70 14.43
CA ARG A 278 39.38 -23.44 14.69
C ARG A 278 39.79 -22.82 13.36
N GLU A 279 39.93 -21.51 13.31
CA GLU A 279 40.39 -20.78 12.11
C GLU A 279 41.73 -21.31 11.55
N ARG A 280 42.59 -21.85 12.42
CA ARG A 280 43.84 -22.54 12.04
C ARG A 280 43.61 -23.84 11.27
N GLU A 281 42.55 -24.56 11.56
CA GLU A 281 42.17 -25.79 10.87
C GLU A 281 41.57 -25.46 9.51
N TRP A 282 40.72 -24.43 9.41
CA TRP A 282 40.25 -23.90 8.13
C TRP A 282 41.39 -23.44 7.21
N GLN A 283 42.38 -22.75 7.76
CA GLN A 283 43.58 -22.37 6.99
C GLN A 283 44.42 -23.59 6.57
N ARG A 284 44.45 -24.67 7.37
CA ARG A 284 45.11 -25.92 6.99
C ARG A 284 44.33 -26.64 5.89
N ILE A 285 43.02 -26.73 6.00
CA ILE A 285 42.13 -27.34 5.01
C ILE A 285 42.25 -26.58 3.68
N SER A 286 42.18 -25.25 3.69
CA SER A 286 42.36 -24.42 2.50
C SER A 286 43.72 -24.64 1.83
N LYS A 287 44.82 -24.70 2.60
CA LYS A 287 46.15 -25.02 2.07
C LYS A 287 46.21 -26.45 1.50
N GLN A 288 45.55 -27.41 2.14
CA GLN A 288 45.49 -28.79 1.64
C GLN A 288 44.69 -28.88 0.35
N GLU A 289 43.52 -28.22 0.27
CA GLU A 289 42.72 -28.14 -0.95
C GLU A 289 43.49 -27.47 -2.08
N GLU A 290 44.18 -26.37 -1.81
CA GLU A 290 44.99 -25.67 -2.80
C GLU A 290 46.14 -26.55 -3.30
N GLN A 291 46.81 -27.29 -2.40
CA GLN A 291 47.85 -28.26 -2.77
C GLN A 291 47.29 -29.43 -3.59
N VAL A 292 46.12 -29.95 -3.24
CA VAL A 292 45.46 -31.03 -3.98
C VAL A 292 45.04 -30.54 -5.36
N ARG A 293 44.45 -29.33 -5.46
CA ARG A 293 44.12 -28.69 -6.76
C ARG A 293 45.36 -28.50 -7.61
N LEU A 294 46.46 -28.00 -7.04
CA LEU A 294 47.71 -27.83 -7.78
C LEU A 294 48.30 -29.16 -8.26
N ARG A 295 48.22 -30.23 -7.45
CA ARG A 295 48.64 -31.58 -7.86
C ARG A 295 47.79 -32.10 -9.01
N TYR A 296 46.47 -32.03 -8.88
CA TYR A 296 45.54 -32.45 -9.92
C TYR A 296 45.77 -31.66 -11.22
N ARG A 297 45.96 -30.33 -11.12
CA ARG A 297 46.33 -29.46 -12.25
C ARG A 297 47.66 -29.85 -12.90
N HIS A 298 48.67 -30.16 -12.09
CA HIS A 298 49.96 -30.60 -12.60
C HIS A 298 49.87 -31.96 -13.31
N GLU A 299 49.01 -32.85 -12.81
CA GLU A 299 48.76 -34.16 -13.41
C GLU A 299 47.94 -34.06 -14.69
N GLU A 300 46.91 -33.22 -14.75
CA GLU A 300 46.15 -32.93 -15.97
C GLU A 300 46.99 -32.24 -17.03
N MET A 301 47.81 -31.25 -16.67
CA MET A 301 48.74 -30.61 -17.62
C MET A 301 49.79 -31.61 -18.11
N ARG A 302 50.29 -32.49 -17.24
CA ARG A 302 51.15 -33.59 -17.68
C ARG A 302 50.40 -34.53 -18.61
N ALA A 303 49.16 -34.92 -18.33
CA ALA A 303 48.40 -35.83 -19.17
C ALA A 303 48.08 -35.22 -20.56
N GLN A 304 47.68 -33.95 -20.60
CA GLN A 304 47.32 -33.24 -21.83
C GLN A 304 48.53 -32.96 -22.72
N PHE A 305 49.69 -32.64 -22.13
CA PHE A 305 50.90 -32.26 -22.86
C PHE A 305 52.04 -33.29 -22.79
N ALA A 306 51.84 -34.47 -22.20
CA ALA A 306 52.87 -35.50 -21.99
C ALA A 306 53.61 -35.88 -23.27
N LYS A 307 52.87 -36.06 -24.37
CA LYS A 307 53.45 -36.45 -25.67
C LYS A 307 54.30 -35.32 -26.28
N ASP A 308 53.79 -34.09 -26.22
CA ASP A 308 54.43 -32.92 -26.84
C ASP A 308 55.61 -32.38 -26.02
N LEU A 309 55.50 -32.41 -24.70
CA LEU A 309 56.58 -32.06 -23.78
C LEU A 309 57.65 -33.15 -23.78
N GLY A 310 57.26 -34.43 -23.75
CA GLY A 310 58.18 -35.56 -23.79
C GLY A 310 59.09 -35.53 -25.01
N TRP A 311 58.55 -35.20 -26.19
CA TRP A 311 59.33 -35.04 -27.42
C TRP A 311 60.32 -33.85 -27.34
N LEU A 312 59.90 -32.70 -26.80
CA LEU A 312 60.77 -31.53 -26.61
C LEU A 312 61.89 -31.75 -25.57
N TYR A 313 61.59 -32.46 -24.48
CA TYR A 313 62.58 -32.84 -23.48
C TYR A 313 63.59 -33.85 -24.05
N LEU A 314 63.15 -34.78 -24.91
CA LEU A 314 64.03 -35.73 -25.59
C LEU A 314 65.01 -35.05 -26.57
N GLN A 315 64.60 -33.93 -27.18
CA GLN A 315 65.45 -33.11 -28.05
C GLN A 315 66.41 -32.16 -27.29
N GLY A 316 66.31 -32.06 -25.96
CA GLY A 316 67.11 -31.14 -25.15
C GLY A 316 66.65 -29.68 -25.20
N ASP A 317 65.48 -29.39 -25.78
CA ASP A 317 64.92 -28.04 -25.94
C ASP A 317 64.10 -27.61 -24.71
N TYR A 318 64.75 -27.57 -23.54
CA TYR A 318 64.14 -27.27 -22.24
C TYR A 318 63.40 -25.92 -22.20
N ASP A 319 63.93 -24.90 -22.87
CA ASP A 319 63.35 -23.56 -22.88
C ASP A 319 62.04 -23.49 -23.69
N LYS A 320 61.94 -24.25 -24.78
CA LYS A 320 60.72 -24.33 -25.59
C LYS A 320 59.63 -25.10 -24.85
N ALA A 321 59.99 -26.17 -24.15
CA ALA A 321 59.08 -26.90 -23.26
C ALA A 321 58.54 -26.00 -22.15
N LYS A 322 59.40 -25.22 -21.47
CA LYS A 322 59.00 -24.29 -20.41
C LYS A 322 58.06 -23.18 -20.92
N LYS A 323 58.37 -22.58 -22.08
CA LYS A 323 57.51 -21.56 -22.71
C LYS A 323 56.16 -22.11 -23.16
N ARG A 324 56.10 -23.35 -23.63
CA ARG A 324 54.82 -24.02 -23.95
C ARG A 324 54.00 -24.29 -22.70
N LEU A 325 54.63 -24.79 -21.65
CA LEU A 325 53.96 -25.07 -20.38
C LEU A 325 53.44 -23.80 -19.72
N SER A 326 54.17 -22.68 -19.79
CA SER A 326 53.67 -21.38 -19.30
C SER A 326 52.51 -20.83 -20.12
N ARG A 327 52.50 -21.02 -21.45
CA ARG A 327 51.38 -20.61 -22.31
C ARG A 327 50.13 -21.46 -22.05
N ALA A 328 50.31 -22.78 -21.90
CA ALA A 328 49.22 -23.69 -21.55
C ALA A 328 48.62 -23.34 -20.18
N LYS A 329 49.48 -23.02 -19.19
CA LYS A 329 49.03 -22.57 -17.87
C LYS A 329 48.21 -21.28 -17.96
N LEU A 330 48.67 -20.29 -18.72
CA LEU A 330 47.91 -19.04 -18.95
C LEU A 330 46.54 -19.31 -19.60
N GLN A 331 46.47 -20.20 -20.60
CA GLN A 331 45.21 -20.54 -21.25
C GLN A 331 44.24 -21.29 -20.31
N GLN A 332 44.75 -22.18 -19.46
CA GLN A 332 43.92 -22.84 -18.44
C GLN A 332 43.46 -21.86 -17.36
N ASP A 333 44.34 -20.97 -16.89
CA ASP A 333 43.97 -19.92 -15.92
C ASP A 333 42.88 -18.99 -16.51
N GLU A 334 42.97 -18.66 -17.80
CA GLU A 334 41.92 -17.92 -18.52
C GLU A 334 40.62 -18.73 -18.64
N ALA A 335 40.69 -20.02 -18.95
CA ALA A 335 39.52 -20.88 -19.05
C ALA A 335 38.80 -21.06 -17.70
N GLU A 336 39.55 -21.24 -16.60
CA GLU A 336 39.00 -21.30 -15.25
C GLU A 336 38.35 -19.97 -14.85
N ARG A 337 38.99 -18.83 -15.17
CA ARG A 337 38.36 -17.51 -14.97
C ARG A 337 37.03 -17.42 -15.71
N LEU A 338 37.00 -17.80 -16.98
CA LEU A 338 35.75 -17.81 -17.75
C LEU A 338 34.71 -18.77 -17.16
N GLN A 339 35.12 -19.92 -16.63
CA GLN A 339 34.20 -20.85 -15.95
C GLN A 339 33.67 -20.29 -14.63
N THR A 340 34.51 -19.64 -13.81
CA THR A 340 34.06 -19.01 -12.56
C THR A 340 33.11 -17.85 -12.82
N ILE A 341 33.35 -17.06 -13.88
CA ILE A 341 32.41 -16.02 -14.34
C ILE A 341 31.09 -16.67 -14.76
N ARG A 342 31.13 -17.73 -15.58
CA ARG A 342 29.92 -18.46 -16.00
C ARG A 342 29.15 -19.08 -14.84
N LEU A 343 29.83 -19.66 -13.86
CA LEU A 343 29.17 -20.23 -12.66
C LEU A 343 28.47 -19.14 -11.86
N ARG A 344 29.12 -17.98 -11.67
CA ARG A 344 28.50 -16.83 -11.01
C ARG A 344 27.34 -16.25 -11.81
N GLU A 345 27.44 -16.21 -13.13
CA GLU A 345 26.32 -15.84 -14.01
C GLU A 345 25.16 -16.83 -13.85
N LEU A 346 25.44 -18.13 -13.81
CA LEU A 346 24.43 -19.17 -13.54
C LEU A 346 23.80 -19.03 -12.16
N ASP A 347 24.57 -18.71 -11.12
CA ASP A 347 24.05 -18.46 -9.77
C ASP A 347 23.13 -17.22 -9.76
N LEU A 348 23.52 -16.14 -10.44
CA LEU A 348 22.67 -14.96 -10.62
C LEU A 348 21.38 -15.30 -11.38
N TYR A 349 21.48 -16.10 -12.45
CA TYR A 349 20.30 -16.55 -13.19
C TYR A 349 19.40 -17.46 -12.34
N ALA A 350 19.97 -18.36 -11.54
CA ALA A 350 19.21 -19.21 -10.61
C ALA A 350 18.45 -18.37 -9.58
N GLN A 351 19.09 -17.35 -9.00
CA GLN A 351 18.44 -16.42 -8.07
C GLN A 351 17.32 -15.61 -8.72
N ILE A 352 17.49 -15.20 -9.99
CA ILE A 352 16.44 -14.51 -10.74
C ILE A 352 15.26 -15.45 -11.03
N VAL A 353 15.52 -16.73 -11.31
CA VAL A 353 14.49 -17.75 -11.54
C VAL A 353 13.75 -18.11 -10.26
N ASP A 354 14.45 -18.18 -9.12
CA ASP A 354 13.86 -18.47 -7.81
C ASP A 354 13.01 -17.30 -7.26
N ALA A 355 13.30 -16.07 -7.68
CA ALA A 355 12.52 -14.90 -7.29
C ALA A 355 11.19 -14.82 -8.06
N ARG A 356 10.07 -14.91 -7.34
CA ARG A 356 8.72 -14.84 -7.93
C ARG A 356 8.30 -13.44 -8.38
N THR A 357 9.00 -12.41 -7.92
CA THR A 357 8.74 -11.01 -8.28
C THR A 357 10.05 -10.22 -8.45
N ARG A 358 10.02 -9.19 -9.31
CA ARG A 358 11.17 -8.30 -9.56
C ARG A 358 11.68 -7.60 -8.30
N GLN A 359 10.80 -7.32 -7.33
CA GLN A 359 11.17 -6.71 -6.04
C GLN A 359 11.93 -7.69 -5.15
N GLN A 360 11.52 -8.97 -5.08
CA GLN A 360 12.26 -10.00 -4.34
C GLN A 360 13.66 -10.27 -4.92
N ALA A 361 13.85 -10.19 -6.23
CA ALA A 361 15.18 -10.31 -6.84
C ALA A 361 16.10 -9.12 -6.49
N ILE A 362 15.52 -7.93 -6.31
CA ILE A 362 16.23 -6.72 -5.88
C ILE A 362 16.60 -6.83 -4.40
N ASP A 363 15.66 -7.27 -3.56
CA ASP A 363 15.85 -7.44 -2.10
C ASP A 363 16.81 -8.60 -1.76
N ALA A 364 16.92 -9.60 -2.65
CA ALA A 364 17.87 -10.70 -2.53
C ALA A 364 19.33 -10.33 -2.91
N GLY A 365 19.61 -9.06 -3.21
CA GLY A 365 20.98 -8.56 -3.37
C GLY A 365 21.55 -8.62 -4.80
N ALA A 366 20.74 -8.94 -5.81
CA ALA A 366 21.21 -8.96 -7.21
C ALA A 366 21.74 -7.59 -7.67
N THR A 367 21.13 -6.49 -7.20
CA THR A 367 21.61 -5.13 -7.53
C THR A 367 22.92 -4.78 -6.83
N GLU A 368 23.14 -5.29 -5.62
CA GLU A 368 24.38 -5.09 -4.87
C GLU A 368 25.53 -5.91 -5.47
N MET A 369 25.26 -7.15 -5.88
CA MET A 369 26.24 -7.95 -6.61
C MET A 369 26.58 -7.36 -7.99
N ILE A 370 25.60 -6.86 -8.73
CA ILE A 370 25.87 -6.16 -10.01
C ILE A 370 26.72 -4.91 -9.76
N ARG A 371 26.38 -4.08 -8.76
CA ARG A 371 27.19 -2.90 -8.40
C ARG A 371 28.59 -3.28 -7.94
N ALA A 372 28.76 -4.33 -7.15
CA ALA A 372 30.06 -4.82 -6.72
C ALA A 372 30.89 -5.35 -7.91
N LEU A 373 30.27 -6.05 -8.85
CA LEU A 373 30.91 -6.47 -10.10
C LEU A 373 31.30 -5.27 -10.96
N GLU A 374 30.43 -4.27 -11.11
CA GLU A 374 30.73 -3.02 -11.82
C GLU A 374 31.87 -2.24 -11.17
N GLN A 375 31.91 -2.15 -9.85
CA GLN A 375 33.00 -1.50 -9.10
C GLN A 375 34.32 -2.27 -9.28
N SER A 376 34.31 -3.59 -9.10
CA SER A 376 35.52 -4.41 -9.30
C SER A 376 36.01 -4.36 -10.76
N ALA A 377 35.10 -4.26 -11.73
CA ALA A 377 35.43 -4.10 -13.14
C ALA A 377 36.00 -2.70 -13.44
N LYS A 378 35.46 -1.64 -12.82
CA LYS A 378 36.01 -0.27 -12.92
C LYS A 378 37.40 -0.18 -12.30
N GLU A 379 37.61 -0.70 -11.09
CA GLU A 379 38.93 -0.75 -10.45
C GLU A 379 39.94 -1.52 -11.31
N GLN A 380 39.55 -2.69 -11.85
CA GLN A 380 40.41 -3.42 -12.78
C GLN A 380 40.65 -2.68 -14.10
N HIS A 381 39.68 -1.90 -14.58
CA HIS A 381 39.88 -1.09 -15.77
C HIS A 381 40.84 0.07 -15.51
N GLU A 382 40.69 0.77 -14.39
CA GLU A 382 41.57 1.85 -13.95
C GLU A 382 43.01 1.35 -13.73
N THR A 383 43.20 0.22 -13.05
CA THR A 383 44.53 -0.39 -12.90
C THR A 383 45.16 -0.75 -14.25
N ARG A 384 44.40 -1.33 -15.19
CA ARG A 384 44.90 -1.61 -16.55
C ARG A 384 45.22 -0.36 -17.35
N GLN A 385 44.42 0.70 -17.21
CA GLN A 385 44.70 1.99 -17.85
C GLN A 385 45.97 2.60 -17.28
N ASN A 386 46.13 2.61 -15.95
CA ASN A 386 47.34 3.08 -15.27
C ASN A 386 48.59 2.29 -15.71
N GLU A 387 48.51 0.96 -15.80
CA GLU A 387 49.59 0.12 -16.32
C GLU A 387 49.89 0.44 -17.79
N ALA A 388 48.85 0.58 -18.63
CA ALA A 388 49.02 0.93 -20.03
C ALA A 388 49.69 2.29 -20.21
N ASP A 389 49.32 3.29 -19.41
CA ASP A 389 49.92 4.63 -19.42
C ASP A 389 51.37 4.60 -18.94
N GLN A 390 51.69 3.81 -17.90
CA GLN A 390 53.07 3.57 -17.46
C GLN A 390 53.90 2.90 -18.58
N TRP A 391 53.34 1.92 -19.27
CA TRP A 391 54.02 1.27 -20.40
C TRP A 391 54.19 2.19 -21.60
N LEU A 392 53.21 3.04 -21.90
CA LEU A 392 53.33 4.09 -22.91
C LEU A 392 54.44 5.06 -22.54
N HIS A 393 54.50 5.51 -21.28
CA HIS A 393 55.55 6.38 -20.74
C HIS A 393 56.95 5.76 -20.90
N VAL A 394 57.12 4.48 -20.56
CA VAL A 394 58.41 3.78 -20.74
C VAL A 394 58.76 3.63 -22.22
N ARG A 395 57.79 3.30 -23.09
CA ARG A 395 58.03 3.13 -24.54
C ARG A 395 58.42 4.44 -25.23
N THR A 396 57.80 5.56 -24.85
CA THR A 396 58.14 6.88 -25.43
C THR A 396 59.52 7.34 -24.96
N LEU A 397 59.87 7.16 -23.69
CA LEU A 397 61.23 7.42 -23.20
C LEU A 397 62.28 6.55 -23.91
N ALA A 398 62.00 5.26 -24.08
CA ALA A 398 62.86 4.35 -24.83
C ALA A 398 63.01 4.79 -26.30
N ARG A 399 61.93 5.26 -26.94
CA ARG A 399 61.98 5.81 -28.31
C ARG A 399 62.83 7.07 -28.40
N ILE A 400 62.75 7.97 -27.41
CA ILE A 400 63.59 9.19 -27.36
C ILE A 400 65.06 8.80 -27.26
N LYS A 401 65.41 7.88 -26.34
CA LYS A 401 66.79 7.37 -26.17
C LYS A 401 67.31 6.61 -27.38
N MET A 402 66.49 5.75 -27.98
CA MET A 402 66.90 5.01 -29.18
C MET A 402 67.16 5.98 -30.34
N ARG A 403 66.36 7.04 -30.47
CA ARG A 403 66.57 8.05 -31.51
C ARG A 403 67.90 8.79 -31.31
N SER A 404 68.24 9.18 -30.09
CA SER A 404 69.51 9.85 -29.83
C SER A 404 70.72 8.93 -29.92
N GLU A 405 70.62 7.68 -29.48
CA GLU A 405 71.63 6.64 -29.71
C GLU A 405 71.84 6.39 -31.22
N SER A 406 70.77 6.41 -32.01
CA SER A 406 70.86 6.32 -33.48
C SER A 406 71.52 7.54 -34.11
N GLU A 407 71.26 8.76 -33.60
CA GLU A 407 71.93 9.98 -34.05
C GLU A 407 73.43 9.96 -33.69
N LEU A 408 73.77 9.49 -32.48
CA LEU A 408 75.13 9.34 -31.98
C LEU A 408 75.93 8.34 -32.83
N THR A 409 75.37 7.16 -33.07
CA THR A 409 75.99 6.12 -33.90
C THR A 409 76.20 6.58 -35.35
N GLN A 410 75.25 7.34 -35.92
CA GLN A 410 75.42 7.94 -37.25
C GLN A 410 76.56 8.96 -37.26
N LEU A 411 76.67 9.84 -36.27
CA LEU A 411 77.76 10.81 -36.19
C LEU A 411 79.12 10.14 -35.99
N TYR A 412 79.21 9.12 -35.14
CA TYR A 412 80.43 8.31 -34.98
C TYR A 412 80.80 7.55 -36.23
N SER A 413 79.84 6.98 -36.96
CA SER A 413 80.15 6.31 -38.23
C SER A 413 80.76 7.27 -39.26
N LYS A 414 80.27 8.52 -39.33
CA LYS A 414 80.82 9.56 -40.21
C LYS A 414 82.24 9.96 -39.78
N GLN A 415 82.47 10.15 -38.49
CA GLN A 415 83.79 10.52 -37.97
C GLN A 415 84.82 9.39 -38.12
N ALA A 416 84.43 8.16 -37.82
CA ALA A 416 85.27 6.97 -37.99
C ALA A 416 85.64 6.77 -39.47
N ALA A 417 84.71 7.01 -40.40
CA ALA A 417 85.00 6.94 -41.83
C ALA A 417 86.05 7.97 -42.27
N LEU A 418 85.99 9.21 -41.77
CA LEU A 418 86.98 10.25 -42.08
C LEU A 418 88.38 9.89 -41.55
N LEU A 419 88.46 9.43 -40.30
CA LEU A 419 89.73 8.96 -39.71
C LEU A 419 90.31 7.76 -40.46
N LEU A 420 89.45 6.82 -40.86
CA LEU A 420 89.87 5.64 -41.60
C LEU A 420 90.36 6.00 -43.01
N GLN A 421 89.74 6.98 -43.67
CA GLN A 421 90.22 7.53 -44.94
C GLN A 421 91.62 8.12 -44.79
N LEU A 422 91.85 8.98 -43.79
CA LEU A 422 93.16 9.56 -43.50
C LEU A 422 94.21 8.48 -43.20
N GLN A 423 93.86 7.51 -42.36
CA GLN A 423 94.77 6.40 -42.02
C GLN A 423 95.09 5.53 -43.23
N SER A 424 94.10 5.23 -44.09
CA SER A 424 94.33 4.44 -45.31
C SER A 424 95.25 5.17 -46.30
N ALA A 425 95.09 6.49 -46.45
CA ALA A 425 95.96 7.29 -47.31
C ALA A 425 97.42 7.28 -46.80
N GLN A 426 97.62 7.40 -45.49
CA GLN A 426 98.95 7.31 -44.89
C GLN A 426 99.57 5.91 -45.00
N GLN A 427 98.79 4.85 -44.79
CA GLN A 427 99.26 3.48 -44.97
C GLN A 427 99.71 3.21 -46.41
N MET A 428 98.98 3.74 -47.40
CA MET A 428 99.38 3.63 -48.81
C MET A 428 100.70 4.36 -49.08
N GLN A 429 100.90 5.56 -48.54
CA GLN A 429 102.18 6.28 -48.69
C GLN A 429 103.35 5.53 -48.03
N LYS A 430 103.12 4.89 -46.88
CA LYS A 430 104.14 4.06 -46.22
C LYS A 430 104.52 2.84 -47.05
N ILE A 431 103.54 2.12 -47.60
CA ILE A 431 103.78 0.96 -48.46
C ILE A 431 104.51 1.38 -49.75
N GLN A 432 104.13 2.52 -50.34
CA GLN A 432 104.85 3.08 -51.49
C GLN A 432 106.31 3.37 -51.16
N LEU A 433 106.59 3.96 -49.99
CA LEU A 433 107.95 4.26 -49.55
C LEU A 433 108.75 2.98 -49.27
N GLU A 434 108.14 1.96 -48.65
CA GLU A 434 108.75 0.64 -48.45
C GLU A 434 109.11 -0.02 -49.79
N HIS A 435 108.23 0.10 -50.78
CA HIS A 435 108.50 -0.40 -52.13
C HIS A 435 109.63 0.37 -52.82
N GLU A 436 109.66 1.71 -52.71
CA GLU A 436 110.77 2.53 -53.21
C GLU A 436 112.11 2.19 -52.52
N ILE A 437 112.10 1.90 -51.21
CA ILE A 437 113.31 1.43 -50.49
C ILE A 437 113.77 0.09 -51.03
N ALA A 438 112.85 -0.86 -51.22
CA ALA A 438 113.17 -2.16 -51.77
C ALA A 438 113.73 -2.06 -53.20
N GLN A 439 113.13 -1.22 -54.05
CA GLN A 439 113.61 -0.97 -55.41
C GLN A 439 114.99 -0.31 -55.43
N ASN A 440 115.21 0.71 -54.59
CA ASN A 440 116.49 1.43 -54.54
C ASN A 440 117.64 0.55 -54.01
N SER A 441 117.33 -0.53 -53.28
CA SER A 441 118.32 -1.54 -52.87
C SER A 441 118.88 -2.39 -54.03
N LEU A 442 118.23 -2.37 -55.21
CA LEU A 442 118.59 -3.15 -56.39
C LEU A 442 119.43 -2.36 -57.43
N ILE A 443 119.55 -1.04 -57.29
CA ILE A 443 120.37 -0.20 -58.19
C ILE A 443 121.85 -0.53 -57.95
N ALA A 444 122.71 -0.55 -58.98
CA ALA A 444 124.12 -0.92 -58.84
C ALA A 444 125.06 0.27 -58.53
N ASP A 445 124.69 1.49 -58.95
CA ASP A 445 125.53 2.68 -58.88
C ASP A 445 125.48 3.38 -57.50
N GLN A 446 126.64 3.55 -56.86
CA GLN A 446 126.74 4.04 -55.48
C GLN A 446 126.37 5.52 -55.30
N THR A 447 126.60 6.36 -56.31
CA THR A 447 126.30 7.81 -56.25
C THR A 447 124.80 8.08 -56.40
N GLU A 448 124.12 7.37 -57.29
CA GLU A 448 122.66 7.44 -57.46
C GLU A 448 121.93 6.89 -56.24
N GLN A 449 122.43 5.79 -55.66
CA GLN A 449 121.91 5.25 -54.39
C GLN A 449 122.02 6.27 -53.23
N ALA A 450 123.11 7.02 -53.13
CA ALA A 450 123.29 7.99 -52.05
C ALA A 450 122.29 9.15 -52.16
N ALA A 451 122.12 9.72 -53.36
CA ALA A 451 121.14 10.79 -53.61
C ALA A 451 119.69 10.31 -53.35
N GLN A 452 119.36 9.09 -53.76
CA GLN A 452 118.04 8.51 -53.50
C GLN A 452 117.78 8.20 -52.02
N ARG A 453 118.82 7.81 -51.26
CA ARG A 453 118.71 7.62 -49.80
C ARG A 453 118.44 8.93 -49.06
N GLU A 454 119.00 10.06 -49.52
CA GLU A 454 118.70 11.37 -48.94
C GLU A 454 117.25 11.78 -49.21
N LEU A 455 116.75 11.58 -50.43
CA LEU A 455 115.35 11.82 -50.77
C LEU A 455 114.40 10.93 -49.93
N GLN A 456 114.76 9.66 -49.71
CA GLN A 456 114.01 8.74 -48.84
C GLN A 456 114.00 9.19 -47.39
N LYS A 457 115.13 9.66 -46.85
CA LYS A 457 115.19 10.22 -45.49
C LYS A 457 114.27 11.43 -45.33
N GLN A 458 114.21 12.31 -46.34
CA GLN A 458 113.27 13.44 -46.36
C GLN A 458 111.81 12.97 -46.40
N LYS A 459 111.48 12.01 -47.29
CA LYS A 459 110.14 11.40 -47.33
C LYS A 459 109.76 10.69 -46.03
N GLN A 460 110.72 10.02 -45.36
CA GLN A 460 110.52 9.39 -44.06
C GLN A 460 110.24 10.40 -42.95
N GLN A 461 110.96 11.53 -42.94
CA GLN A 461 110.69 12.63 -41.99
C GLN A 461 109.30 13.24 -42.21
N HIS A 462 108.88 13.41 -43.47
CA HIS A 462 107.52 13.85 -43.79
C HIS A 462 106.44 12.84 -43.33
N LEU A 463 106.67 11.53 -43.48
CA LEU A 463 105.74 10.51 -42.94
C LEU A 463 105.67 10.55 -41.41
N GLN A 464 106.80 10.76 -40.72
CA GLN A 464 106.82 10.87 -39.26
C GLN A 464 106.05 12.10 -38.77
N GLN A 465 106.17 13.23 -39.46
CA GLN A 465 105.37 14.43 -39.18
C GLN A 465 103.88 14.18 -39.44
N ALA A 466 103.54 13.51 -40.55
CA ALA A 466 102.17 13.14 -40.86
C ALA A 466 101.58 12.12 -39.86
N GLU A 467 102.38 11.20 -39.32
CA GLU A 467 101.98 10.27 -38.25
C GLU A 467 101.66 11.01 -36.95
N GLN A 468 102.44 12.04 -36.61
CA GLN A 468 102.17 12.92 -35.47
C GLN A 468 100.89 13.74 -35.69
N GLU A 469 100.71 14.32 -36.87
CA GLU A 469 99.48 15.04 -37.23
C GLU A 469 98.25 14.12 -37.16
N LEU A 470 98.36 12.85 -37.58
CA LEU A 470 97.26 11.89 -37.47
C LEU A 470 96.98 11.49 -36.00
N ALA A 471 98.01 11.44 -35.15
CA ALA A 471 97.83 11.25 -33.71
C ALA A 471 97.10 12.44 -33.07
N ASP A 472 97.45 13.67 -33.46
CA ASP A 472 96.78 14.89 -33.00
C ASP A 472 95.34 14.97 -33.50
N GLU A 473 95.08 14.62 -34.76
CA GLU A 473 93.71 14.52 -35.29
C GLU A 473 92.91 13.45 -34.54
N ARG A 474 93.49 12.28 -34.22
CA ARG A 474 92.82 11.28 -33.38
C ARG A 474 92.44 11.83 -32.00
N GLN A 475 93.33 12.62 -31.37
CA GLN A 475 93.02 13.27 -30.09
C GLN A 475 91.92 14.32 -30.23
N LYS A 476 91.96 15.16 -31.28
CA LYS A 476 90.89 16.13 -31.59
C LYS A 476 89.56 15.41 -31.83
N HIS A 477 89.56 14.30 -32.57
CA HIS A 477 88.38 13.48 -32.79
C HIS A 477 87.83 12.87 -31.50
N ALA A 478 88.70 12.43 -30.57
CA ALA A 478 88.26 11.97 -29.25
C ALA A 478 87.57 13.09 -28.46
N LEU A 479 88.09 14.32 -28.50
CA LEU A 479 87.44 15.47 -27.84
C LEU A 479 86.10 15.84 -28.49
N ILE A 480 86.03 15.86 -29.81
CA ILE A 480 84.79 16.11 -30.56
C ILE A 480 83.77 14.99 -30.26
N SER A 481 84.22 13.75 -30.09
CA SER A 481 83.31 12.64 -29.76
C SER A 481 82.61 12.86 -28.43
N ILE A 482 83.33 13.38 -27.41
CA ILE A 482 82.78 13.71 -26.09
C ILE A 482 81.84 14.92 -26.20
N SER A 483 82.20 15.96 -26.96
CA SER A 483 81.33 17.13 -27.12
C SER A 483 80.01 16.74 -27.81
N LEU A 484 80.06 15.88 -28.82
CA LEU A 484 78.85 15.36 -29.48
C LEU A 484 77.97 14.54 -28.54
N GLU A 485 78.54 13.70 -27.67
CA GLU A 485 77.74 13.00 -26.65
C GLU A 485 77.04 14.00 -25.73
N THR A 486 77.74 15.05 -25.29
CA THR A 486 77.15 16.05 -24.39
C THR A 486 76.03 16.85 -25.06
N GLU A 487 76.20 17.24 -26.33
CA GLU A 487 75.17 17.93 -27.11
C GLU A 487 73.95 17.03 -27.36
N LEU A 488 74.16 15.75 -27.66
CA LEU A 488 73.07 14.80 -27.88
C LEU A 488 72.33 14.51 -26.58
N ARG A 489 73.02 14.33 -25.44
CA ARG A 489 72.38 14.22 -24.12
C ARG A 489 71.59 15.48 -23.74
N ALA A 490 72.09 16.67 -24.11
CA ALA A 490 71.34 17.91 -23.92
C ALA A 490 70.05 17.94 -24.78
N ARG A 491 70.11 17.47 -26.03
CA ARG A 491 68.93 17.34 -26.90
C ARG A 491 67.96 16.24 -26.45
N GLU A 492 68.46 15.14 -25.90
CA GLU A 492 67.64 14.10 -25.25
C GLU A 492 66.88 14.69 -24.08
N PHE A 493 67.57 15.41 -23.21
CA PHE A 493 66.98 16.05 -22.05
C PHE A 493 65.91 17.07 -22.45
N GLN A 494 66.18 17.90 -23.46
CA GLN A 494 65.17 18.82 -24.02
C GLN A 494 63.95 18.09 -24.59
N ARG A 495 64.15 16.97 -25.30
CA ARG A 495 63.04 16.14 -25.82
C ARG A 495 62.21 15.51 -24.69
N MET A 496 62.87 15.03 -23.62
CA MET A 496 62.18 14.50 -22.44
C MET A 496 61.37 15.59 -21.73
N GLN A 497 61.96 16.78 -21.50
CA GLN A 497 61.26 17.91 -20.88
C GLN A 497 60.07 18.40 -21.72
N ALA A 498 60.23 18.53 -23.03
CA ALA A 498 59.14 18.94 -23.91
C ALA A 498 57.98 17.94 -23.86
N TRP A 499 58.28 16.65 -23.87
CA TRP A 499 57.27 15.60 -23.75
C TRP A 499 56.61 15.56 -22.37
N GLU A 500 57.36 15.73 -21.28
CA GLU A 500 56.79 15.85 -19.93
C GLU A 500 55.85 17.06 -19.84
N GLN A 501 56.20 18.19 -20.45
CA GLN A 501 55.33 19.37 -20.52
C GLN A 501 54.06 19.10 -21.33
N GLU A 502 54.14 18.36 -22.45
CA GLU A 502 52.96 17.91 -23.21
C GLU A 502 52.07 16.98 -22.37
N LEU A 503 52.67 16.09 -21.59
CA LEU A 503 51.95 15.17 -20.70
C LEU A 503 51.29 15.92 -19.52
N HIS A 504 51.93 16.96 -19.01
CA HIS A 504 51.32 17.85 -18.03
C HIS A 504 50.17 18.67 -18.62
N LYS A 505 50.32 19.19 -19.85
CA LYS A 505 49.24 19.92 -20.55
C LYS A 505 48.03 19.03 -20.79
N THR A 506 48.24 17.82 -21.32
CA THR A 506 47.15 16.85 -21.54
C THR A 506 46.41 16.51 -20.26
N ARG A 507 47.12 16.25 -19.14
CA ARG A 507 46.47 16.05 -17.83
C ARG A 507 45.65 17.25 -17.36
N ILE A 508 46.15 18.48 -17.58
CA ILE A 508 45.41 19.70 -17.23
C ILE A 508 44.16 19.83 -18.10
N ASP A 509 44.27 19.57 -19.41
CA ASP A 509 43.15 19.63 -20.34
C ASP A 509 42.09 18.56 -20.01
N ASP A 510 42.51 17.33 -19.67
CA ASP A 510 41.62 16.25 -19.25
C ASP A 510 40.87 16.59 -17.96
N LEU A 511 41.58 17.10 -16.94
CA LEU A 511 40.97 17.58 -15.70
C LEU A 511 39.99 18.73 -15.94
N GLN A 512 40.32 19.66 -16.86
CA GLN A 512 39.41 20.74 -17.23
C GLN A 512 38.17 20.22 -17.95
N GLN A 513 38.31 19.24 -18.85
CA GLN A 513 37.17 18.61 -19.52
C GLN A 513 36.28 17.85 -18.54
N GLU A 514 36.86 17.13 -17.57
CA GLU A 514 36.10 16.48 -16.51
C GLU A 514 35.36 17.48 -15.62
N GLN A 515 36.02 18.58 -15.25
CA GLN A 515 35.38 19.68 -14.53
C GLN A 515 34.24 20.30 -15.34
N GLN A 516 34.42 20.50 -16.65
CA GLN A 516 33.35 21.00 -17.52
C GLN A 516 32.19 20.01 -17.64
N ARG A 517 32.45 18.70 -17.79
CA ARG A 517 31.42 17.65 -17.80
C ARG A 517 30.64 17.60 -16.49
N THR A 518 31.33 17.66 -15.36
CA THR A 518 30.67 17.67 -14.05
C THR A 518 29.86 18.96 -13.83
N GLN A 519 30.33 20.11 -14.32
CA GLN A 519 29.55 21.35 -14.33
C GLN A 519 28.32 21.25 -15.24
N GLN A 520 28.45 20.66 -16.44
CA GLN A 520 27.32 20.42 -17.35
C GLN A 520 26.29 19.48 -16.71
N LEU A 521 26.71 18.39 -16.08
CA LEU A 521 25.81 17.50 -15.34
C LEU A 521 25.09 18.24 -14.20
N LYS A 522 25.81 19.06 -13.43
CA LYS A 522 25.20 19.91 -12.40
C LYS A 522 24.21 20.93 -12.97
N GLN A 523 24.48 21.49 -14.15
CA GLN A 523 23.57 22.41 -14.84
C GLN A 523 22.31 21.68 -15.35
N ILE A 524 22.46 20.46 -15.89
CA ILE A 524 21.34 19.62 -16.31
C ILE A 524 20.49 19.24 -15.08
N ASP A 525 21.12 18.81 -13.98
CA ASP A 525 20.42 18.49 -12.73
C ASP A 525 19.70 19.72 -12.16
N ALA A 526 20.32 20.90 -12.20
CA ALA A 526 19.69 22.15 -11.79
C ALA A 526 18.51 22.50 -12.69
N ALA A 527 18.63 22.33 -14.02
CA ALA A 527 17.55 22.57 -14.97
C ALA A 527 16.38 21.59 -14.77
N LEU A 528 16.65 20.31 -14.50
CA LEU A 528 15.63 19.30 -14.16
C LEU A 528 14.91 19.67 -12.87
N LYS A 529 15.64 20.08 -11.82
CA LYS A 529 15.04 20.54 -10.57
C LYS A 529 14.19 21.80 -10.78
N LEU A 530 14.66 22.75 -11.59
CA LEU A 530 13.87 23.95 -11.93
C LEU A 530 12.59 23.59 -12.70
N ALA A 531 12.66 22.67 -13.67
CA ALA A 531 11.49 22.18 -14.39
C ALA A 531 10.49 21.47 -13.46
N GLN A 532 10.97 20.64 -12.54
CA GLN A 532 10.12 20.00 -11.52
C GLN A 532 9.45 21.03 -10.61
N VAL A 533 10.17 22.07 -10.18
CA VAL A 533 9.60 23.16 -9.37
C VAL A 533 8.58 23.97 -10.18
N GLN A 534 8.82 24.22 -11.47
CA GLN A 534 7.86 24.87 -12.35
C GLN A 534 6.58 24.05 -12.51
N GLU A 535 6.68 22.74 -12.72
CA GLU A 535 5.52 21.84 -12.77
C GLU A 535 4.73 21.84 -11.44
N GLN A 536 5.42 21.88 -10.30
CA GLN A 536 4.77 22.03 -8.99
C GLN A 536 4.06 23.38 -8.85
N ILE A 537 4.66 24.47 -9.33
CA ILE A 537 4.02 25.79 -9.33
C ILE A 537 2.78 25.78 -10.23
N ASP A 538 2.87 25.22 -11.43
CA ASP A 538 1.76 25.16 -12.39
C ASP A 538 0.61 24.32 -11.85
N THR A 539 0.90 23.17 -11.22
CA THR A 539 -0.14 22.35 -10.57
C THR A 539 -0.80 23.05 -9.39
N ILE A 540 -0.04 23.80 -8.59
CA ILE A 540 -0.60 24.65 -7.52
C ILE A 540 -1.46 25.75 -8.12
N GLN A 541 -1.00 26.42 -9.19
CA GLN A 541 -1.77 27.48 -9.87
C GLN A 541 -3.09 26.92 -10.42
N GLN A 542 -3.07 25.79 -11.12
CA GLN A 542 -4.28 25.11 -11.60
C GLN A 542 -5.24 24.76 -10.47
N ARG A 543 -4.74 24.26 -9.33
CA ARG A 543 -5.58 24.02 -8.13
C ARG A 543 -6.16 25.31 -7.56
N THR A 544 -5.40 26.40 -7.53
CA THR A 544 -5.93 27.71 -7.07
C THR A 544 -6.97 28.29 -8.03
N GLU A 545 -6.82 28.06 -9.33
CA GLU A 545 -7.81 28.48 -10.34
C GLU A 545 -9.08 27.61 -10.27
N GLN A 546 -8.94 26.29 -10.09
CA GLN A 546 -10.06 25.36 -9.89
C GLN A 546 -10.84 25.68 -8.61
N THR A 547 -10.15 25.99 -7.51
CA THR A 547 -10.83 26.41 -6.27
C THR A 547 -11.50 27.77 -6.43
N ARG A 548 -10.89 28.71 -7.17
CA ARG A 548 -11.52 30.00 -7.51
C ARG A 548 -12.76 29.80 -8.38
N SER A 549 -12.70 28.98 -9.43
CA SER A 549 -13.84 28.72 -10.31
C SER A 549 -14.97 27.98 -9.56
N ALA A 550 -14.64 27.00 -8.72
CA ALA A 550 -15.61 26.33 -7.84
C ALA A 550 -16.28 27.34 -6.89
N SER A 551 -15.50 28.24 -6.25
CA SER A 551 -16.07 29.27 -5.38
C SER A 551 -16.97 30.27 -6.14
N GLN A 552 -16.66 30.54 -7.41
CA GLN A 552 -17.51 31.38 -8.27
C GLN A 552 -18.79 30.63 -8.67
N GLN A 553 -18.71 29.33 -8.98
CA GLN A 553 -19.87 28.49 -9.26
C GLN A 553 -20.81 28.38 -8.06
N GLU A 554 -20.27 28.17 -6.85
CA GLU A 554 -21.07 28.18 -5.62
C GLU A 554 -21.76 29.52 -5.38
N LYS A 555 -21.06 30.65 -5.63
CA LYS A 555 -21.67 31.98 -5.55
C LYS A 555 -22.81 32.14 -6.55
N LEU A 556 -22.60 31.71 -7.80
CA LEU A 556 -23.63 31.76 -8.84
C LEU A 556 -24.84 30.88 -8.46
N GLN A 557 -24.60 29.66 -7.98
CA GLN A 557 -25.67 28.78 -7.49
C GLN A 557 -26.46 29.42 -6.35
N ARG A 558 -25.78 30.01 -5.35
CA ARG A 558 -26.46 30.76 -4.28
C ARG A 558 -27.28 31.94 -4.82
N THR A 559 -26.80 32.66 -5.83
CA THR A 559 -27.58 33.74 -6.45
C THR A 559 -28.78 33.21 -7.24
N ILE A 560 -28.65 32.07 -7.92
CA ILE A 560 -29.75 31.42 -8.64
C ILE A 560 -30.79 30.90 -7.64
N GLU A 561 -30.39 30.24 -6.56
CA GLU A 561 -31.28 29.76 -5.50
C GLU A 561 -32.03 30.91 -4.81
N LEU A 562 -31.33 32.02 -4.51
CA LEU A 562 -31.97 33.21 -3.97
C LEU A 562 -32.97 33.79 -4.97
N HIS A 563 -32.62 33.86 -6.25
CA HIS A 563 -33.53 34.35 -7.29
C HIS A 563 -34.76 33.44 -7.46
N ALA A 564 -34.58 32.12 -7.43
CA ALA A 564 -35.68 31.16 -7.46
C ALA A 564 -36.62 31.34 -6.26
N ARG A 565 -36.08 31.52 -5.05
CA ARG A 565 -36.89 31.84 -3.85
C ARG A 565 -37.66 33.15 -3.98
N PHE A 566 -37.06 34.18 -4.58
CA PHE A 566 -37.76 35.44 -4.85
C PHE A 566 -38.88 35.25 -5.88
N GLN A 567 -38.65 34.48 -6.94
CA GLN A 567 -39.67 34.15 -7.93
C GLN A 567 -40.82 33.35 -7.31
N ASP A 568 -40.54 32.34 -6.48
CA ASP A 568 -41.56 31.57 -5.77
C ASP A 568 -42.39 32.47 -4.85
N GLN A 569 -41.76 33.41 -4.13
CA GLN A 569 -42.46 34.39 -3.30
C GLN A 569 -43.31 35.37 -4.13
N GLU A 570 -42.86 35.76 -5.32
CA GLU A 570 -43.65 36.58 -6.23
C GLU A 570 -44.84 35.81 -6.79
N GLN A 571 -44.67 34.55 -7.20
CA GLN A 571 -45.75 33.68 -7.64
C GLN A 571 -46.77 33.47 -6.53
N GLN A 572 -46.34 33.17 -5.30
CA GLN A 572 -47.25 33.03 -4.16
C GLN A 572 -48.02 34.34 -3.87
N ARG A 573 -47.36 35.50 -3.99
CA ARG A 573 -48.05 36.80 -3.86
C ARG A 573 -49.05 37.03 -4.99
N GLN A 574 -48.74 36.63 -6.22
CA GLN A 574 -49.65 36.71 -7.35
C GLN A 574 -50.84 35.77 -7.19
N GLU A 575 -50.63 34.53 -6.73
CA GLU A 575 -51.72 33.58 -6.42
C GLU A 575 -52.62 34.11 -5.31
N GLN A 576 -52.06 34.65 -4.23
CA GLN A 576 -52.83 35.29 -3.16
C GLN A 576 -53.63 36.50 -3.67
N ALA A 577 -53.04 37.32 -4.54
CA ALA A 577 -53.73 38.43 -5.17
C ALA A 577 -54.85 37.95 -6.10
N ALA A 578 -54.63 36.89 -6.88
CA ALA A 578 -55.65 36.30 -7.75
C ALA A 578 -56.82 35.70 -6.96
N LEU A 579 -56.54 35.01 -5.84
CA LEU A 579 -57.56 34.53 -4.92
C LEU A 579 -58.35 35.70 -4.30
N ALA A 580 -57.69 36.80 -3.96
CA ALA A 580 -58.36 38.01 -3.46
C ALA A 580 -59.25 38.67 -4.53
N VAL A 581 -58.81 38.73 -5.78
CA VAL A 581 -59.63 39.22 -6.91
C VAL A 581 -60.85 38.33 -7.12
N TYR A 582 -60.67 37.00 -7.10
CA TYR A 582 -61.78 36.06 -7.22
C TYR A 582 -62.80 36.23 -6.09
N ALA A 583 -62.36 36.41 -4.85
CA ALA A 583 -63.25 36.67 -3.71
C ALA A 583 -64.03 37.99 -3.88
N ILE A 584 -63.41 39.03 -4.42
CA ILE A 584 -64.08 40.30 -4.76
C ILE A 584 -65.11 40.07 -5.88
N GLU A 585 -64.77 39.31 -6.91
CA GLU A 585 -65.69 38.99 -8.01
C GLU A 585 -66.89 38.18 -7.53
N GLU A 586 -66.69 37.18 -6.66
CA GLU A 586 -67.79 36.43 -6.07
C GLU A 586 -68.72 37.34 -5.25
N SER A 587 -68.15 38.29 -4.49
CA SER A 587 -68.94 39.29 -3.76
C SER A 587 -69.72 40.22 -4.71
N ARG A 588 -69.12 40.62 -5.83
CA ARG A 588 -69.78 41.43 -6.87
C ARG A 588 -70.90 40.67 -7.56
N MET A 589 -70.70 39.39 -7.86
CA MET A 589 -71.73 38.53 -8.45
C MET A 589 -72.92 38.36 -7.51
N LYS A 590 -72.68 38.15 -6.20
CA LYS A 590 -73.75 38.11 -5.20
C LYS A 590 -74.50 39.44 -5.11
N LEU A 591 -73.80 40.57 -5.12
CA LEU A 591 -74.42 41.90 -5.14
C LEU A 591 -75.21 42.16 -6.43
N GLN A 592 -74.70 41.74 -7.58
CA GLN A 592 -75.41 41.86 -8.87
C GLN A 592 -76.67 41.00 -8.90
N GLN A 593 -76.62 39.78 -8.36
CA GLN A 593 -77.82 38.93 -8.22
C GLN A 593 -78.85 39.58 -7.30
N GLN A 594 -78.44 40.15 -6.16
CA GLN A 594 -79.34 40.91 -5.29
C GLN A 594 -79.94 42.13 -5.99
N HIS A 595 -79.14 42.85 -6.80
CA HIS A 595 -79.64 43.99 -7.55
C HIS A 595 -80.60 43.59 -8.68
N GLN A 596 -80.36 42.47 -9.37
CA GLN A 596 -81.27 41.93 -10.38
C GLN A 596 -82.61 41.55 -9.76
N ILE A 597 -82.62 40.85 -8.62
CA ILE A 597 -83.85 40.54 -7.89
C ILE A 597 -84.61 41.83 -7.54
N ALA A 598 -83.91 42.87 -7.06
CA ALA A 598 -84.54 44.16 -6.75
C ALA A 598 -85.10 44.87 -8.00
N ILE A 599 -84.42 44.79 -9.15
CA ILE A 599 -84.93 45.32 -10.43
C ILE A 599 -86.17 44.54 -10.88
N GLU A 600 -86.14 43.21 -10.77
CA GLU A 600 -87.28 42.36 -11.14
C GLU A 600 -88.50 42.66 -10.25
N GLU A 601 -88.31 42.84 -8.94
CA GLU A 601 -89.37 43.32 -8.03
C GLU A 601 -89.94 44.68 -8.48
N ALA A 602 -89.07 45.65 -8.80
CA ALA A 602 -89.49 46.96 -9.28
C ALA A 602 -90.17 46.91 -10.68
N GLN A 603 -89.78 45.97 -11.54
CA GLN A 603 -90.43 45.75 -12.84
C GLN A 603 -91.79 45.07 -12.69
N ILE A 604 -91.96 44.17 -11.74
CA ILE A 604 -93.27 43.59 -11.41
C ILE A 604 -94.21 44.69 -10.90
N GLU A 605 -93.74 45.59 -10.03
CA GLU A 605 -94.50 46.78 -9.61
C GLU A 605 -94.86 47.69 -10.81
N ARG A 606 -93.92 47.90 -11.74
CA ARG A 606 -94.17 48.74 -12.93
C ARG A 606 -95.13 48.09 -13.94
N LEU A 607 -95.07 46.77 -14.12
CA LEU A 607 -96.00 46.02 -14.98
C LEU A 607 -97.41 45.96 -14.37
N GLN A 608 -97.52 45.88 -13.04
CA GLN A 608 -98.80 46.07 -12.34
C GLN A 608 -99.37 47.49 -12.57
N ALA A 609 -98.53 48.52 -12.70
CA ALA A 609 -98.97 49.87 -13.02
C ALA A 609 -99.37 50.08 -14.51
N ILE A 610 -98.71 49.40 -15.46
CA ILE A 610 -99.00 49.51 -16.92
C ILE A 610 -100.24 48.71 -17.35
N ALA A 611 -100.60 47.64 -16.62
CA ALA A 611 -101.83 46.87 -16.88
C ALA A 611 -103.13 47.69 -16.71
N ASN A 612 -103.08 48.84 -16.04
CA ASN A 612 -104.24 49.70 -15.78
C ASN A 612 -104.42 50.86 -16.81
N PHE A 613 -103.67 50.90 -17.92
CA PHE A 613 -103.77 51.96 -18.94
C PHE A 613 -104.60 51.58 -20.19
N SER A 614 -105.47 52.50 -20.66
CA SER A 614 -106.37 52.33 -21.83
C SER A 614 -105.64 52.38 -23.20
N GLU A 615 -106.19 51.68 -24.21
CA GLU A 615 -105.55 51.35 -25.50
C GLU A 615 -105.09 52.54 -26.37
N THR A 616 -105.68 53.73 -26.23
CA THR A 616 -105.21 54.93 -26.94
C THR A 616 -103.92 55.49 -26.35
N GLY A 617 -103.62 55.20 -25.07
CA GLY A 617 -102.35 55.58 -24.43
C GLY A 617 -101.15 54.78 -24.95
N LYS A 618 -101.38 53.56 -25.47
CA LYS A 618 -100.33 52.66 -25.97
C LYS A 618 -99.71 53.12 -27.30
N ILE A 619 -100.38 54.00 -28.05
CA ILE A 619 -99.86 54.58 -29.31
C ILE A 619 -99.08 55.86 -29.05
N ALA A 620 -99.37 56.59 -27.97
CA ALA A 620 -98.72 57.88 -27.65
C ALA A 620 -97.37 57.72 -26.94
N THR A 621 -97.10 56.57 -26.32
CA THR A 621 -95.86 56.34 -25.54
C THR A 621 -94.88 55.38 -26.21
N ALA A 622 -95.17 54.93 -27.44
CA ALA A 622 -94.25 54.10 -28.20
C ALA A 622 -93.25 54.98 -28.98
N ASP A 623 -91.96 54.64 -28.87
CA ASP A 623 -90.89 55.36 -29.58
C ASP A 623 -91.09 55.38 -31.10
N VAL A 624 -90.66 56.47 -31.73
CA VAL A 624 -90.91 56.85 -33.15
C VAL A 624 -90.57 55.74 -34.15
N ALA A 625 -89.58 54.90 -33.85
CA ALA A 625 -89.21 53.76 -34.69
C ALA A 625 -90.28 52.64 -34.71
N ASN A 626 -91.00 52.41 -33.60
CA ASN A 626 -92.03 51.38 -33.48
C ASN A 626 -93.41 51.86 -33.94
N ALA A 627 -93.69 53.17 -33.85
CA ALA A 627 -94.88 53.78 -34.43
C ALA A 627 -94.87 53.72 -35.97
N ASN A 628 -93.69 53.88 -36.58
CA ASN A 628 -93.52 53.79 -38.03
C ASN A 628 -93.58 52.33 -38.53
N ALA A 629 -93.06 51.36 -37.79
CA ALA A 629 -93.15 49.93 -38.15
C ALA A 629 -94.59 49.37 -38.09
N LEU A 630 -95.43 49.88 -37.18
CA LEU A 630 -96.87 49.57 -37.14
C LEU A 630 -97.67 50.27 -38.26
N ALA A 631 -97.19 51.42 -38.75
CA ALA A 631 -97.76 52.10 -39.93
C ALA A 631 -97.34 51.40 -41.25
N ASP A 632 -96.12 50.86 -41.31
CA ASP A 632 -95.60 50.11 -42.47
C ASP A 632 -96.30 48.76 -42.68
N LEU A 633 -96.78 48.11 -41.61
CA LEU A 633 -97.60 46.89 -41.73
C LEU A 633 -99.00 47.14 -42.32
N MET A 634 -99.56 48.36 -42.22
CA MET A 634 -100.86 48.70 -42.82
C MET A 634 -100.80 49.09 -44.30
N LYS A 635 -99.63 49.50 -44.82
CA LYS A 635 -99.46 49.84 -46.25
C LYS A 635 -98.88 48.70 -47.09
N LEU A 636 -98.08 47.81 -46.51
CA LEU A 636 -97.53 46.60 -47.15
C LEU A 636 -98.58 45.57 -47.61
N GLN A 637 -99.87 45.84 -47.43
CA GLN A 637 -100.96 44.94 -47.82
C GLN A 637 -101.74 45.36 -49.07
N THR A 638 -101.41 46.48 -49.75
CA THR A 638 -102.33 47.03 -50.78
C THR A 638 -101.85 47.21 -52.22
N GLN A 639 -100.56 47.26 -52.59
CA GLN A 639 -100.22 47.58 -54.00
C GLN A 639 -99.11 46.72 -54.60
N ALA A 640 -99.57 45.64 -55.22
CA ALA A 640 -98.85 44.78 -56.15
C ALA A 640 -98.70 45.42 -57.54
N SER A 641 -97.67 44.97 -58.26
CA SER A 641 -97.54 44.88 -59.74
C SER A 641 -96.56 45.84 -60.48
N MET A 642 -95.49 45.21 -60.99
CA MET A 642 -94.73 45.47 -62.23
C MET A 642 -93.48 46.38 -62.21
N SER A 643 -92.72 46.36 -63.32
CA SER A 643 -91.46 45.61 -63.51
C SER A 643 -90.29 46.41 -64.10
N ALA A 644 -89.16 45.71 -64.24
CA ALA A 644 -87.85 46.10 -64.77
C ALA A 644 -87.84 46.70 -66.19
N GLU A 645 -87.35 47.94 -66.29
CA GLU A 645 -86.41 48.46 -67.31
C GLU A 645 -86.29 49.99 -67.17
N GLN A 646 -85.70 50.45 -66.05
CA GLN A 646 -84.97 51.74 -65.98
C GLN A 646 -83.64 51.48 -65.28
N ILE A 647 -82.94 50.51 -65.87
CA ILE A 647 -81.51 50.36 -65.78
C ILE A 647 -80.87 51.67 -66.25
N LEU A 648 -79.72 52.00 -65.66
CA LEU A 648 -78.70 52.94 -66.12
C LEU A 648 -78.90 54.42 -65.75
N ALA A 649 -77.76 54.99 -65.35
CA ALA A 649 -77.49 56.36 -64.92
C ALA A 649 -77.89 56.60 -63.45
N THR A 650 -77.00 56.86 -62.51
CA THR A 650 -75.67 57.51 -62.56
C THR A 650 -75.17 57.45 -61.11
N GLN A 651 -74.01 56.84 -60.78
CA GLN A 651 -72.68 57.46 -60.85
C GLN A 651 -72.69 58.93 -60.37
N ALA A 652 -71.77 59.47 -59.61
CA ALA A 652 -70.57 59.09 -58.88
C ALA A 652 -70.17 60.38 -58.14
N GLY A 653 -69.15 60.34 -57.29
CA GLY A 653 -68.43 61.56 -56.93
C GLY A 653 -68.21 61.67 -55.43
N GLN A 654 -67.11 61.14 -54.91
CA GLN A 654 -65.83 61.87 -54.79
C GLN A 654 -65.77 62.56 -53.42
N SER A 655 -65.05 61.98 -52.46
CA SER A 655 -63.59 62.20 -52.23
C SER A 655 -63.41 63.56 -51.55
N SER A 656 -62.68 63.77 -50.47
CA SER A 656 -61.50 63.16 -49.88
C SER A 656 -60.69 64.35 -49.36
N HIS A 657 -59.94 64.16 -48.27
CA HIS A 657 -58.87 65.04 -47.79
C HIS A 657 -59.31 66.39 -47.21
N ALA A 658 -58.60 66.97 -46.26
CA ALA A 658 -57.50 66.62 -45.36
C ALA A 658 -57.63 67.68 -44.23
N ALA A 659 -57.02 67.63 -43.06
CA ALA A 659 -55.70 67.17 -42.70
C ALA A 659 -55.58 67.30 -41.16
N GLN A 660 -54.59 66.61 -40.60
CA GLN A 660 -53.70 67.15 -39.56
C GLN A 660 -54.33 67.70 -38.27
N ALA A 661 -54.11 67.01 -37.15
CA ALA A 661 -53.00 67.34 -36.26
C ALA A 661 -53.16 66.68 -34.89
N MET A 662 -52.05 66.06 -34.44
CA MET A 662 -51.67 65.85 -33.04
C MET A 662 -52.38 64.75 -32.25
N SER A 663 -51.74 63.57 -32.23
CA SER A 663 -51.03 63.03 -31.05
C SER A 663 -50.75 61.54 -31.28
N ALA A 664 -49.83 61.14 -32.16
CA ALA A 664 -48.37 61.21 -32.00
C ALA A 664 -47.86 60.70 -30.64
N MET A 665 -47.02 59.67 -30.76
CA MET A 665 -46.03 59.21 -29.79
C MET A 665 -46.57 58.59 -28.52
N ALA A 666 -46.41 57.27 -28.40
CA ALA A 666 -45.26 56.76 -27.67
C ALA A 666 -45.34 55.24 -27.59
N GLN A 667 -44.33 54.62 -28.20
CA GLN A 667 -43.56 53.55 -27.57
C GLN A 667 -44.13 52.13 -27.65
N ILE A 668 -43.37 51.06 -27.88
CA ILE A 668 -41.98 50.78 -28.29
C ILE A 668 -41.84 49.26 -27.99
N GLN A 669 -40.98 48.54 -28.73
CA GLN A 669 -40.27 47.31 -28.30
C GLN A 669 -41.09 46.00 -28.06
N HIS A 670 -40.57 44.78 -28.25
CA HIS A 670 -39.20 44.25 -28.36
C HIS A 670 -39.17 43.22 -29.51
N GLY A 671 -38.25 43.23 -30.48
CA GLY A 671 -36.81 43.15 -30.27
C GLY A 671 -36.42 41.69 -30.02
N MET A 672 -35.91 40.97 -31.03
CA MET A 672 -34.84 40.01 -30.73
C MET A 672 -33.79 40.85 -30.01
N SER A 673 -33.67 40.66 -28.70
CA SER A 673 -32.77 41.47 -27.90
C SER A 673 -31.37 41.36 -28.51
N LEU A 674 -30.58 42.43 -28.36
CA LEU A 674 -29.16 42.40 -28.69
C LEU A 674 -28.47 41.20 -28.00
N GLU A 675 -29.03 40.68 -26.91
CA GLU A 675 -28.60 39.44 -26.25
C GLU A 675 -28.99 38.16 -26.99
N GLN A 676 -30.14 38.07 -27.67
CA GLN A 676 -30.52 36.90 -28.47
C GLN A 676 -29.75 36.82 -29.78
N SER A 677 -29.48 37.96 -30.42
CA SER A 677 -28.60 38.00 -31.60
C SER A 677 -27.13 37.85 -31.22
N MET A 678 -26.69 38.38 -30.07
CA MET A 678 -25.37 38.07 -29.50
C MET A 678 -25.26 36.63 -29.03
N LYS A 679 -26.32 35.99 -28.50
CA LYS A 679 -26.32 34.56 -28.18
C LYS A 679 -26.18 33.73 -29.45
N MET A 680 -26.98 33.98 -30.49
CA MET A 680 -26.79 33.29 -31.77
C MET A 680 -25.41 33.54 -32.39
N LEU A 681 -24.83 34.73 -32.26
CA LEU A 681 -23.45 35.01 -32.71
C LEU A 681 -22.39 34.36 -31.79
N GLN A 682 -22.60 34.30 -30.49
CA GLN A 682 -21.73 33.61 -29.53
C GLN A 682 -21.80 32.10 -29.71
N ASP A 683 -22.99 31.55 -29.99
CA ASP A 683 -23.20 30.14 -30.28
C ASP A 683 -22.56 29.80 -31.63
N ARG A 684 -22.70 30.66 -32.66
CA ARG A 684 -21.95 30.49 -33.93
C ARG A 684 -20.43 30.61 -33.77
N LEU A 685 -19.96 31.50 -32.90
CA LEU A 685 -18.52 31.65 -32.59
C LEU A 685 -18.00 30.51 -31.72
N ARG A 686 -18.82 29.93 -30.85
CA ARG A 686 -18.51 28.72 -30.08
C ARG A 686 -18.46 27.52 -30.99
N GLU A 687 -19.44 27.35 -31.86
CA GLU A 687 -19.44 26.30 -32.89
C GLU A 687 -18.24 26.44 -33.84
N GLU A 688 -17.86 27.66 -34.26
CA GLU A 688 -16.63 27.86 -35.06
C GLU A 688 -15.35 27.56 -34.27
N ARG A 689 -15.30 27.87 -32.96
CA ARG A 689 -14.15 27.54 -32.11
C ARG A 689 -14.05 26.05 -31.85
N GLU A 690 -15.17 25.38 -31.56
CA GLU A 690 -15.25 23.93 -31.38
C GLU A 690 -14.91 23.21 -32.69
N GLN A 691 -15.34 23.73 -33.85
CA GLN A 691 -14.94 23.19 -35.16
C GLN A 691 -13.45 23.40 -35.42
N ARG A 692 -12.87 24.57 -35.10
CA ARG A 692 -11.43 24.82 -35.25
C ARG A 692 -10.60 24.00 -34.26
N GLU A 693 -11.06 23.80 -33.03
CA GLU A 693 -10.42 22.94 -32.04
C GLU A 693 -10.52 21.46 -32.44
N ALA A 694 -11.67 21.01 -32.92
CA ALA A 694 -11.83 19.67 -33.49
C ALA A 694 -10.96 19.46 -34.74
N ASP A 695 -10.77 20.48 -35.56
CA ASP A 695 -9.88 20.44 -36.72
C ASP A 695 -8.40 20.47 -36.33
N LEU A 696 -8.02 21.24 -35.30
CA LEU A 696 -6.68 21.23 -34.72
C LEU A 696 -6.37 19.89 -34.04
N GLN A 697 -7.34 19.29 -33.34
CA GLN A 697 -7.21 17.96 -32.76
C GLN A 697 -7.12 16.89 -33.84
N ARG A 698 -7.89 16.99 -34.93
CA ARG A 698 -7.76 16.10 -36.10
C ARG A 698 -6.38 16.25 -36.75
N ARG A 699 -5.87 17.47 -36.90
CA ARG A 699 -4.49 17.70 -37.39
C ARG A 699 -3.44 17.14 -36.44
N HIS A 700 -3.61 17.33 -35.14
CA HIS A 700 -2.68 16.79 -34.14
C HIS A 700 -2.70 15.26 -34.10
N GLN A 701 -3.87 14.62 -34.21
CA GLN A 701 -4.00 13.17 -34.34
C GLN A 701 -3.37 12.66 -35.63
N LEU A 702 -3.54 13.37 -36.75
CA LEU A 702 -2.86 13.06 -38.01
C LEU A 702 -1.34 13.18 -37.86
N ASP A 703 -0.83 14.25 -37.23
CA ASP A 703 0.61 14.44 -36.99
C ASP A 703 1.17 13.35 -36.06
N LEU A 704 0.47 12.98 -35.00
CA LEU A 704 0.84 11.86 -34.13
C LEU A 704 0.84 10.53 -34.88
N SER A 705 -0.13 10.31 -35.76
CA SER A 705 -0.16 9.11 -36.61
C SER A 705 0.99 9.08 -37.63
N ILE A 706 1.38 10.24 -38.17
CA ILE A 706 2.52 10.38 -39.08
C ILE A 706 3.83 10.11 -38.34
N VAL A 707 3.99 10.64 -37.11
CA VAL A 707 5.17 10.38 -36.27
C VAL A 707 5.23 8.90 -35.84
N GLN A 708 4.11 8.28 -35.47
CA GLN A 708 4.06 6.85 -35.16
C GLN A 708 4.39 5.99 -36.39
N ASN A 709 3.88 6.35 -37.57
CA ASN A 709 4.20 5.66 -38.82
C ASN A 709 5.69 5.83 -39.17
N LEU A 710 6.26 7.03 -39.02
CA LEU A 710 7.70 7.28 -39.22
C LEU A 710 8.58 6.51 -38.24
N MET A 711 8.20 6.42 -36.96
CA MET A 711 8.90 5.60 -35.97
C MET A 711 8.78 4.09 -36.25
N SER A 712 7.63 3.65 -36.76
CA SER A 712 7.44 2.25 -37.15
C SER A 712 8.28 1.87 -38.38
N LEU A 713 8.43 2.79 -39.35
CA LEU A 713 9.30 2.64 -40.51
C LEU A 713 10.78 2.67 -40.13
N GLN A 714 11.19 3.48 -39.16
CA GLN A 714 12.57 3.46 -38.64
C GLN A 714 12.91 2.19 -37.85
N ARG A 715 11.94 1.56 -37.17
CA ARG A 715 12.16 0.25 -36.51
C ARG A 715 12.28 -0.93 -37.48
N GLN A 716 11.74 -0.82 -38.69
CA GLN A 716 11.82 -1.88 -39.72
C GLN A 716 13.09 -1.80 -40.59
N HIS A 717 13.91 -0.75 -40.44
CA HIS A 717 15.15 -0.56 -41.21
C HIS A 717 16.40 -0.39 -40.33
N ALA A 718 16.53 -1.18 -39.26
CA ALA A 718 17.81 -1.41 -38.59
C ALA A 718 18.48 -2.69 -39.14
N PRO A 719 19.50 -2.59 -40.02
CA PRO A 719 20.19 -3.77 -40.55
C PRO A 719 21.03 -4.46 -39.49
N ALA A 720 20.82 -5.77 -39.35
CA ALA A 720 21.66 -6.69 -38.60
C ALA A 720 23.07 -6.75 -39.22
N ALA A 721 24.02 -6.04 -38.62
CA ALA A 721 25.45 -6.23 -38.89
C ALA A 721 25.98 -7.41 -38.06
N GLY A 722 25.72 -8.61 -38.57
CA GLY A 722 26.40 -9.83 -38.16
C GLY A 722 27.83 -9.86 -38.70
N ARG A 723 28.79 -10.00 -37.79
CA ARG A 723 30.22 -10.20 -38.02
C ARG A 723 30.52 -11.51 -38.75
N LYS A 724 31.46 -11.45 -39.70
CA LYS A 724 32.52 -12.46 -39.84
C LYS A 724 33.75 -11.93 -39.11
#